data_AF-A0A3N5IJA2-F1
#
_entry.id   AF-A0A3N5IJA2-F1
#
_cell.length_a   1.000
_cell.length_b   1.000
_cell.length_c   1.000
_cell.angle_alpha   90.00
_cell.angle_beta   90.00
_cell.angle_gamma   90.00
#
_symmetry.space_group_name_H-M   'P 1'
#
loop_
_entity.id
_entity.type
_entity.pdbx_description
1 polymer ?
#
loop_
_entity_poly.entity_id
_entity_poly.type
_entity_poly.pdbx_seq_one_letter_code
_entity_poly.pdbx_strand_id
1 'polypeptide(L)'
;MTPKLATTTTAFVRVLSAVGALSVPIAIPSIEASTDIPAVDSASSSIIEGQLAQTLIRLDVQRSRDDVKVVISGDGRLAHEVVRLDDRRLMIDIPGVTSAIHKPVISVNHQILKRVRLGYHADRMRVVLDLTGAATYSVEPQGANLIVTLREGAGTDIGANTHSFHSEAAKDTKPENPMLLPVQADAASRVAHRAIATARRSSTKFYVQPVQMTSEVDSGEKSTPKEDLLIGETRYVGRRISLDFQQADISNVLRLIAEVSGFNMVVGEGVKSKVTMKLVSVPWDQALDMILKMNGLGKIRQGNILWIDSLANISRQETELAQSKIAKMNAEELVDRVFYIRNLPAQEVMTSLMMFKTPRGFIQFSLGSNALVVRDTETRMGVIKQLIDGLDLEVPQVQIEARIVQADTTYSRSLGVQWGIQNVNQLGSSFGVANFRTGNTGPFGAQTSNFLVNLPATVGGLTSTPGVGFTIGKTDGALLDVRLSAGELLGLSKVIAAPKVTTLDKREAKISQGESIPFQTTSLQGTQTTFVDANLELNVTPQITSRDPKEVGKQIMMKVRATRNAVGARSNPAGPSIDRREANTQVIIRDGETMVIGGVFIDTQNNSVVGIPYLSRVPVLGWLFKQKTEAVAKQELLIFLTPSIVKS
;
A
#
# COMPACT_ATOMS: atom_id res chain seq x y z
N MET A 1 9.33 86.04 28.03
CA MET A 1 10.67 86.55 28.45
C MET A 1 11.66 85.40 28.36
N THR A 2 12.77 85.64 27.68
CA THR A 2 13.93 84.75 27.39
C THR A 2 14.59 84.16 28.64
N PRO A 3 15.32 83.02 28.55
CA PRO A 3 16.74 82.97 28.09
C PRO A 3 17.06 81.68 27.27
N LYS A 4 18.19 81.44 26.58
CA LYS A 4 19.40 82.16 26.15
C LYS A 4 20.04 81.32 25.00
N LEU A 5 20.82 82.00 24.15
CA LEU A 5 21.63 81.54 23.00
C LEU A 5 22.73 80.50 23.41
N ALA A 6 23.50 79.80 22.56
CA ALA A 6 24.01 80.08 21.21
C ALA A 6 24.68 78.83 20.55
N THR A 7 24.58 78.77 19.21
CA THR A 7 25.60 78.51 18.15
C THR A 7 26.50 77.24 18.15
N THR A 8 26.49 76.45 17.06
CA THR A 8 27.59 76.38 16.05
C THR A 8 27.18 75.55 14.81
N THR A 9 27.60 76.05 13.66
CA THR A 9 27.15 75.79 12.29
C THR A 9 28.32 75.21 11.47
N THR A 10 28.00 74.26 10.58
CA THR A 10 28.59 73.97 9.25
C THR A 10 30.10 73.72 9.07
N ALA A 11 30.43 72.59 8.40
CA ALA A 11 31.38 72.59 7.28
C ALA A 11 31.12 71.45 6.28
N PHE A 12 30.87 71.86 5.04
CA PHE A 12 30.86 71.11 3.78
C PHE A 12 32.29 70.72 3.36
N VAL A 13 32.52 69.52 2.78
CA VAL A 13 33.51 69.30 1.70
C VAL A 13 33.09 68.13 0.78
N ARG A 14 33.10 68.40 -0.54
CA ARG A 14 32.98 67.51 -1.70
C ARG A 14 34.04 66.40 -1.75
N VAL A 15 33.73 65.24 -2.34
CA VAL A 15 34.60 64.59 -3.35
C VAL A 15 33.75 63.90 -4.43
N LEU A 16 34.12 64.17 -5.69
CA LEU A 16 33.56 63.61 -6.92
C LEU A 16 34.50 62.49 -7.43
N SER A 17 33.90 61.43 -7.99
CA SER A 17 34.40 60.58 -9.09
C SER A 17 35.83 59.99 -9.06
N ALA A 18 35.91 58.65 -9.00
CA ALA A 18 36.88 57.88 -9.78
C ALA A 18 36.29 56.50 -10.13
N VAL A 19 36.06 56.29 -11.43
CA VAL A 19 35.73 55.01 -12.05
C VAL A 19 36.99 54.16 -12.05
N GLY A 20 36.94 52.98 -11.42
CA GLY A 20 38.01 52.00 -11.44
C GLY A 20 37.42 50.60 -11.48
N ALA A 21 37.39 50.01 -12.68
CA ALA A 21 37.02 48.63 -12.90
C ALA A 21 38.09 47.72 -12.26
N LEU A 22 37.71 46.94 -11.24
CA LEU A 22 38.51 45.81 -10.77
C LEU A 22 37.91 44.51 -11.31
N SER A 23 38.48 44.04 -12.41
CA SER A 23 38.35 42.68 -12.90
C SER A 23 39.29 41.76 -12.11
N VAL A 24 38.73 40.81 -11.37
CA VAL A 24 39.48 39.72 -10.74
C VAL A 24 39.68 38.61 -11.79
N PRO A 25 40.92 38.18 -12.10
CA PRO A 25 41.14 37.09 -13.04
C PRO A 25 40.94 35.74 -12.33
N ILE A 26 39.96 34.96 -12.78
CA ILE A 26 39.87 33.54 -12.46
C ILE A 26 40.77 32.80 -13.45
N ALA A 27 41.88 32.28 -12.95
CA ALA A 27 42.77 31.41 -13.71
C ALA A 27 42.06 30.08 -14.02
N ILE A 28 41.89 29.78 -15.30
CA ILE A 28 41.46 28.49 -15.82
C ILE A 28 42.72 27.65 -16.02
N PRO A 29 42.89 26.48 -15.38
CA PRO A 29 43.92 25.55 -15.81
C PRO A 29 43.44 24.81 -17.06
N SER A 30 44.16 25.00 -18.15
CA SER A 30 44.07 24.21 -19.37
C SER A 30 44.61 22.80 -19.08
N ILE A 31 43.78 21.77 -19.14
CA ILE A 31 44.24 20.38 -19.12
C ILE A 31 44.53 19.98 -20.57
N GLU A 32 45.82 19.87 -20.87
CA GLU A 32 46.36 19.22 -22.06
C GLU A 32 45.98 17.73 -22.05
N ALA A 33 45.68 17.22 -23.24
CA ALA A 33 45.51 15.81 -23.49
C ALA A 33 46.85 15.08 -23.32
N SER A 34 46.98 14.26 -22.26
CA SER A 34 47.97 13.20 -22.18
C SER A 34 47.26 11.84 -22.19
N THR A 35 47.52 11.09 -23.25
CA THR A 35 47.34 9.65 -23.31
C THR A 35 48.31 8.99 -22.34
N ASP A 36 47.80 8.42 -21.25
CA ASP A 36 48.38 7.24 -20.60
C ASP A 36 47.37 6.65 -19.61
N ILE A 37 46.84 5.47 -19.96
CA ILE A 37 45.98 4.63 -19.12
C ILE A 37 46.85 3.48 -18.61
N PRO A 38 46.96 3.24 -17.28
CA PRO A 38 47.54 2.01 -16.79
C PRO A 38 46.54 0.86 -17.00
N ALA A 39 47.04 -0.22 -17.58
CA ALA A 39 46.31 -1.46 -17.80
C ALA A 39 45.73 -2.02 -16.49
N VAL A 40 44.41 -2.22 -16.45
CA VAL A 40 43.74 -3.06 -15.46
C VAL A 40 43.25 -4.31 -16.17
N ASP A 41 43.92 -5.38 -15.81
CA ASP A 41 43.67 -6.81 -15.94
C ASP A 41 42.38 -7.24 -16.66
N SER A 42 42.58 -7.83 -17.84
CA SER A 42 41.59 -8.62 -18.58
C SER A 42 41.67 -10.06 -18.08
N ALA A 43 40.97 -10.38 -16.99
CA ALA A 43 40.85 -11.75 -16.51
C ALA A 43 39.44 -12.03 -15.99
N SER A 44 38.56 -12.47 -16.89
CA SER A 44 37.52 -13.50 -16.66
C SER A 44 36.59 -13.63 -17.88
N SER A 45 37.17 -13.89 -19.04
CA SER A 45 36.46 -14.43 -20.20
C SER A 45 36.94 -15.85 -20.46
N SER A 46 36.54 -16.79 -19.60
CA SER A 46 36.51 -18.21 -19.98
C SER A 46 35.55 -19.00 -19.09
N ILE A 47 34.76 -19.86 -19.76
CA ILE A 47 33.89 -20.92 -19.24
C ILE A 47 32.50 -20.46 -18.76
N ILE A 48 31.50 -20.48 -19.66
CA ILE A 48 30.34 -21.40 -19.59
C ILE A 48 29.88 -21.70 -21.04
N GLU A 49 30.45 -22.73 -21.67
CA GLU A 49 29.78 -23.38 -22.79
C GLU A 49 28.69 -24.30 -22.21
N GLY A 50 27.42 -24.00 -22.50
CA GLY A 50 26.35 -24.99 -22.44
C GLY A 50 25.16 -24.75 -21.50
N GLN A 51 25.15 -23.75 -20.63
CA GLN A 51 23.97 -23.48 -19.80
C GLN A 51 22.91 -22.64 -20.53
N LEU A 52 21.65 -23.05 -20.38
CA LEU A 52 20.48 -22.27 -20.77
C LEU A 52 20.38 -21.03 -19.87
N ALA A 53 20.04 -19.88 -20.45
CA ALA A 53 19.86 -18.64 -19.72
C ALA A 53 18.78 -18.79 -18.63
N GLN A 54 18.98 -18.17 -17.47
CA GLN A 54 17.99 -18.03 -16.41
C GLN A 54 17.49 -16.58 -16.28
N THR A 55 18.32 -15.62 -16.71
CA THR A 55 18.02 -14.19 -16.60
C THR A 55 18.31 -13.46 -17.91
N LEU A 56 17.36 -12.63 -18.33
CA LEU A 56 17.56 -11.67 -19.42
C LEU A 56 18.27 -10.42 -18.89
N ILE A 57 19.45 -10.12 -19.42
CA ILE A 57 20.32 -9.02 -18.96
C ILE A 57 19.97 -7.72 -19.66
N ARG A 58 19.81 -7.75 -21.00
CA ARG A 58 19.67 -6.53 -21.80
C ARG A 58 18.85 -6.79 -23.06
N LEU A 59 18.11 -5.77 -23.48
CA LEU A 59 17.44 -5.73 -24.77
C LEU A 59 17.77 -4.39 -25.43
N ASP A 60 18.41 -4.45 -26.59
CA ASP A 60 18.83 -3.27 -27.35
C ASP A 60 18.21 -3.28 -28.75
N VAL A 61 17.94 -2.09 -29.29
CA VAL A 61 17.32 -1.93 -30.60
C VAL A 61 18.19 -1.02 -31.46
N GLN A 62 18.87 -1.61 -32.44
CA GLN A 62 19.69 -0.91 -33.41
C GLN A 62 18.84 -0.56 -34.63
N ARG A 63 18.82 0.73 -34.96
CA ARG A 63 18.00 1.30 -36.04
C ARG A 63 18.92 1.64 -37.21
N SER A 64 18.63 1.08 -38.37
CA SER A 64 19.29 1.37 -39.65
C SER A 64 18.22 1.80 -40.66
N ARG A 65 18.62 2.38 -41.80
CA ARG A 65 17.66 2.96 -42.75
C ARG A 65 16.72 1.91 -43.35
N ASP A 66 17.25 0.71 -43.60
CA ASP A 66 16.56 -0.35 -44.34
C ASP A 66 16.24 -1.59 -43.48
N ASP A 67 16.81 -1.67 -42.27
CA ASP A 67 16.63 -2.79 -41.34
C ASP A 67 16.59 -2.36 -39.86
N VAL A 68 15.89 -3.16 -39.05
CA VAL A 68 15.86 -3.00 -37.58
C VAL A 68 16.39 -4.26 -36.94
N LYS A 69 17.42 -4.15 -36.11
CA LYS A 69 17.99 -5.26 -35.34
C LYS A 69 17.61 -5.14 -33.87
N VAL A 70 16.94 -6.16 -33.35
CA VAL A 70 16.64 -6.29 -31.93
C VAL A 70 17.60 -7.33 -31.35
N VAL A 71 18.46 -6.90 -30.43
CA VAL A 71 19.46 -7.75 -29.78
C VAL A 71 18.98 -8.05 -28.37
N ILE A 72 18.77 -9.33 -28.08
CA ILE A 72 18.29 -9.82 -26.80
C ILE A 72 19.45 -10.58 -26.14
N SER A 73 19.93 -10.11 -24.98
CA SER A 73 21.11 -10.66 -24.29
C SER A 73 20.71 -11.31 -22.96
N GLY A 74 21.12 -12.56 -22.76
CA GLY A 74 20.94 -13.31 -21.52
C GLY A 74 22.26 -13.63 -20.81
N ASP A 75 22.16 -14.24 -19.62
CA ASP A 75 23.27 -14.81 -18.85
C ASP A 75 23.77 -16.18 -19.36
N GLY A 76 23.12 -16.71 -20.40
CA GLY A 76 23.44 -17.98 -21.04
C GLY A 76 22.79 -18.10 -22.42
N ARG A 77 22.75 -19.32 -23.00
CA ARG A 77 22.10 -19.54 -24.30
C ARG A 77 20.58 -19.44 -24.19
N LEU A 78 19.96 -18.61 -25.03
CA LEU A 78 18.51 -18.40 -25.04
C LEU A 78 17.80 -19.41 -25.95
N ALA A 79 17.10 -20.38 -25.34
CA ALA A 79 16.12 -21.18 -26.06
C ALA A 79 14.96 -20.27 -26.51
N HIS A 80 14.52 -20.40 -27.75
CA HIS A 80 13.50 -19.51 -28.32
C HIS A 80 12.56 -20.27 -29.26
N GLU A 81 11.29 -19.89 -29.22
CA GLU A 81 10.26 -20.34 -30.16
C GLU A 81 9.65 -19.08 -30.81
N VAL A 82 9.67 -19.02 -32.14
CA VAL A 82 9.19 -17.85 -32.89
C VAL A 82 7.85 -18.19 -33.51
N VAL A 83 6.83 -17.38 -33.19
CA VAL A 83 5.47 -17.53 -33.69
C VAL A 83 5.03 -16.22 -34.31
N ARG A 84 4.64 -16.24 -35.59
CA ARG A 84 4.00 -15.10 -36.25
C ARG A 84 2.49 -15.19 -36.02
N LEU A 85 1.92 -14.20 -35.35
CA LEU A 85 0.48 -14.20 -35.00
C LEU A 85 -0.36 -13.59 -36.12
N ASP A 86 0.10 -12.47 -36.67
CA ASP A 86 -0.48 -11.78 -37.82
C ASP A 86 0.63 -11.01 -38.59
N ASP A 87 0.29 -10.34 -39.69
CA ASP A 87 1.25 -9.54 -40.48
C ASP A 87 1.82 -8.32 -39.76
N ARG A 88 1.37 -8.04 -38.53
CA ARG A 88 1.76 -6.89 -37.73
C ARG A 88 2.33 -7.28 -36.37
N ARG A 89 2.46 -8.57 -36.06
CA ARG A 89 2.86 -9.07 -34.73
C ARG A 89 3.70 -10.32 -34.84
N LEU A 90 4.97 -10.18 -34.43
CA LEU A 90 5.90 -11.29 -34.25
C LEU A 90 6.08 -11.56 -32.75
N MET A 91 6.01 -12.83 -32.37
CA MET A 91 6.11 -13.28 -30.98
C MET A 91 7.29 -14.23 -30.82
N ILE A 92 8.09 -14.03 -29.78
CA ILE A 92 9.23 -14.87 -29.45
C ILE A 92 9.07 -15.32 -28.01
N ASP A 93 8.82 -16.61 -27.82
CA ASP A 93 8.68 -17.25 -26.51
C ASP A 93 10.03 -17.82 -26.07
N ILE A 94 10.49 -17.43 -24.89
CA ILE A 94 11.75 -17.85 -24.27
C ILE A 94 11.40 -18.56 -22.95
N PRO A 95 11.42 -19.91 -22.90
CA PRO A 95 11.02 -20.66 -21.71
C PRO A 95 12.05 -20.53 -20.58
N GLY A 96 11.58 -20.51 -19.33
CA GLY A 96 12.45 -20.59 -18.14
C GLY A 96 13.31 -19.37 -17.81
N VAL A 97 13.13 -18.23 -18.50
CA VAL A 97 13.93 -17.01 -18.31
C VAL A 97 13.15 -15.93 -17.55
N THR A 98 13.74 -15.41 -16.49
CA THR A 98 13.26 -14.22 -15.76
C THR A 98 13.91 -12.95 -16.32
N SER A 99 13.29 -11.78 -16.20
CA SER A 99 13.81 -10.53 -16.79
C SER A 99 14.32 -9.57 -15.73
N ALA A 100 15.55 -9.08 -15.88
CA ALA A 100 16.09 -7.97 -15.08
C ALA A 100 15.68 -6.59 -15.65
N ILE A 101 14.93 -6.56 -16.77
CA ILE A 101 14.55 -5.32 -17.47
C ILE A 101 13.30 -4.71 -16.84
N HIS A 102 13.45 -3.52 -16.26
CA HIS A 102 12.42 -2.79 -15.53
C HIS A 102 11.39 -2.06 -16.44
N LYS A 103 11.59 -2.07 -17.77
CA LYS A 103 10.69 -1.43 -18.74
C LYS A 103 10.04 -2.48 -19.66
N PRO A 104 8.75 -2.82 -19.46
CA PRO A 104 8.08 -3.86 -20.23
C PRO A 104 7.69 -3.43 -21.66
N VAL A 105 7.80 -2.14 -22.02
CA VAL A 105 7.50 -1.63 -23.36
C VAL A 105 8.60 -0.65 -23.81
N ILE A 106 9.15 -0.91 -24.99
CA ILE A 106 10.19 -0.08 -25.63
C ILE A 106 9.64 0.44 -26.96
N SER A 107 9.40 1.75 -27.05
CA SER A 107 8.97 2.40 -28.29
C SER A 107 10.15 2.59 -29.23
N VAL A 108 10.01 2.16 -30.49
CA VAL A 108 11.13 2.10 -31.45
C VAL A 108 11.07 3.24 -32.49
N ASN A 109 9.93 3.90 -32.67
CA ASN A 109 9.75 5.04 -33.60
C ASN A 109 10.42 4.81 -34.98
N HIS A 110 10.27 3.60 -35.55
CA HIS A 110 10.83 3.24 -36.85
C HIS A 110 9.71 2.88 -37.84
N GLN A 111 9.98 2.98 -39.14
CA GLN A 111 9.00 2.69 -40.19
C GLN A 111 8.53 1.23 -40.14
N ILE A 112 9.43 0.29 -39.83
CA ILE A 112 9.15 -1.15 -39.78
C ILE A 112 8.61 -1.61 -38.41
N LEU A 113 9.17 -1.12 -37.31
CA LEU A 113 8.88 -1.56 -35.93
C LEU A 113 8.37 -0.40 -35.07
N LYS A 114 7.13 -0.52 -34.56
CA LYS A 114 6.50 0.51 -33.70
C LYS A 114 7.05 0.44 -32.28
N ARG A 115 7.03 -0.77 -31.69
CA ARG A 115 7.46 -1.02 -30.30
C ARG A 115 7.74 -2.50 -30.06
N VAL A 116 8.52 -2.77 -29.02
CA VAL A 116 8.77 -4.11 -28.47
C VAL A 116 8.12 -4.19 -27.08
N ARG A 117 7.40 -5.27 -26.80
CA ARG A 117 6.73 -5.54 -25.52
C ARG A 117 7.27 -6.82 -24.90
N LEU A 118 7.48 -6.81 -23.59
CA LEU A 118 7.87 -7.97 -22.80
C LEU A 118 6.66 -8.41 -21.96
N GLY A 119 6.17 -9.62 -22.23
CA GLY A 119 5.13 -10.30 -21.48
C GLY A 119 5.73 -11.36 -20.57
N TYR A 120 5.29 -11.40 -19.32
CA TYR A 120 5.79 -12.34 -18.32
C TYR A 120 4.71 -13.38 -18.00
N HIS A 121 5.03 -14.65 -18.22
CA HIS A 121 4.20 -15.80 -17.86
C HIS A 121 4.93 -16.67 -16.83
N ALA A 122 4.22 -17.58 -16.17
CA ALA A 122 4.78 -18.41 -15.11
C ALA A 122 5.87 -19.39 -15.60
N ASP A 123 5.84 -19.75 -16.89
CA ASP A 123 6.72 -20.76 -17.52
C ASP A 123 7.63 -20.18 -18.62
N ARG A 124 7.35 -18.98 -19.12
CA ARG A 124 8.07 -18.35 -20.24
C ARG A 124 8.02 -16.83 -20.21
N MET A 125 9.00 -16.21 -20.84
CA MET A 125 9.01 -14.80 -21.18
C MET A 125 8.70 -14.64 -22.67
N ARG A 126 7.78 -13.72 -22.99
CA ARG A 126 7.27 -13.50 -24.35
C ARG A 126 7.67 -12.12 -24.84
N VAL A 127 8.50 -12.06 -25.87
CA VAL A 127 8.86 -10.83 -26.57
C VAL A 127 7.91 -10.64 -27.74
N VAL A 128 7.14 -9.56 -27.74
CA VAL A 128 6.19 -9.22 -28.81
C VAL A 128 6.66 -7.98 -29.56
N LEU A 129 6.90 -8.11 -30.86
CA LEU A 129 7.27 -7.04 -31.75
C LEU A 129 6.03 -6.57 -32.52
N ASP A 130 5.60 -5.33 -32.27
CA ASP A 130 4.47 -4.71 -32.99
C ASP A 130 5.01 -4.00 -34.25
N LEU A 131 4.75 -4.58 -35.41
CA LEU A 131 5.20 -4.10 -36.73
C LEU A 131 4.20 -3.10 -37.35
N THR A 132 4.68 -2.24 -38.25
CA THR A 132 3.82 -1.29 -38.97
C THR A 132 3.11 -1.93 -40.16
N GLY A 133 3.74 -2.91 -40.80
CA GLY A 133 3.24 -3.66 -41.94
C GLY A 133 3.97 -5.01 -42.11
N ALA A 134 3.73 -5.69 -43.22
CA ALA A 134 4.37 -6.98 -43.50
C ALA A 134 5.90 -6.81 -43.63
N ALA A 135 6.63 -7.51 -42.77
CA ALA A 135 8.09 -7.53 -42.77
C ALA A 135 8.59 -8.99 -42.75
N THR A 136 9.75 -9.21 -43.36
CA THR A 136 10.55 -10.43 -43.21
C THR A 136 11.36 -10.37 -41.93
N TYR A 137 11.48 -11.52 -41.25
CA TYR A 137 12.34 -11.65 -40.08
C TYR A 137 13.39 -12.75 -40.25
N SER A 138 14.59 -12.51 -39.70
CA SER A 138 15.63 -13.51 -39.49
C SER A 138 15.98 -13.55 -38.01
N VAL A 139 15.98 -14.74 -37.40
CA VAL A 139 16.39 -14.95 -36.00
C VAL A 139 17.65 -15.79 -35.96
N GLU A 140 18.73 -15.19 -35.45
CA GLU A 140 20.05 -15.83 -35.36
C GLU A 140 20.51 -15.88 -33.90
N PRO A 141 20.69 -17.08 -33.31
CA PRO A 141 21.31 -17.21 -32.00
C PRO A 141 22.83 -17.03 -32.12
N GLN A 142 23.39 -16.10 -31.34
CA GLN A 142 24.83 -15.82 -31.24
C GLN A 142 25.30 -15.91 -29.79
N GLY A 143 25.63 -17.12 -29.34
CA GLY A 143 26.11 -17.37 -27.97
C GLY A 143 25.05 -17.01 -26.92
N ALA A 144 25.33 -16.00 -26.10
CA ALA A 144 24.41 -15.47 -25.08
C ALA A 144 23.39 -14.45 -25.64
N ASN A 145 23.48 -14.13 -26.93
CA ASN A 145 22.62 -13.16 -27.60
C ASN A 145 21.69 -13.85 -28.60
N LEU A 146 20.48 -13.34 -28.74
CA LEU A 146 19.53 -13.66 -29.79
C LEU A 146 19.30 -12.41 -30.63
N ILE A 147 19.66 -12.46 -31.92
CA ILE A 147 19.56 -11.31 -32.82
C ILE A 147 18.39 -11.52 -33.75
N VAL A 148 17.43 -10.58 -33.71
CA VAL A 148 16.26 -10.56 -34.58
C VAL A 148 16.41 -9.41 -35.56
N THR A 149 16.58 -9.73 -36.84
CA THR A 149 16.69 -8.73 -37.92
C THR A 149 15.38 -8.64 -38.69
N LEU A 150 14.80 -7.44 -38.75
CA LEU A 150 13.57 -7.13 -39.48
C LEU A 150 13.89 -6.31 -40.74
N ARG A 151 13.36 -6.71 -41.89
CA ARG A 151 13.49 -6.01 -43.17
C ARG A 151 12.13 -5.85 -43.86
N GLU A 152 11.96 -4.76 -44.58
CA GLU A 152 10.76 -4.48 -45.37
C GLU A 152 10.78 -5.29 -46.67
N GLY A 153 9.71 -6.07 -46.94
CA GLY A 153 9.60 -6.88 -48.15
C GLY A 153 8.91 -8.23 -47.94
N ALA A 154 8.47 -8.86 -49.03
CA ALA A 154 7.92 -10.21 -49.08
C ALA A 154 9.03 -11.22 -49.47
N GLY A 155 9.81 -11.65 -48.47
CA GLY A 155 10.81 -12.70 -48.60
C GLY A 155 10.51 -13.88 -47.67
N THR A 156 11.32 -14.92 -47.75
CA THR A 156 11.18 -16.14 -46.93
C THR A 156 11.69 -15.89 -45.51
N ASP A 157 10.89 -16.21 -44.49
CA ASP A 157 11.29 -16.13 -43.08
C ASP A 157 12.37 -17.19 -42.77
N ILE A 158 13.45 -16.81 -42.08
CA ILE A 158 14.58 -17.70 -41.73
C ILE A 158 14.65 -17.84 -40.21
N GLY A 159 14.60 -19.08 -39.69
CA GLY A 159 14.72 -19.39 -38.25
C GLY A 159 13.49 -19.99 -37.57
N ALA A 160 12.51 -20.52 -38.33
CA ALA A 160 11.20 -20.90 -37.80
C ALA A 160 11.10 -22.26 -37.04
N ASN A 161 12.19 -23.00 -36.77
CA ASN A 161 12.08 -24.27 -36.04
C ASN A 161 13.35 -24.63 -35.25
N THR A 162 13.28 -24.54 -33.91
CA THR A 162 14.10 -25.36 -33.01
C THR A 162 13.22 -25.85 -31.85
N HIS A 163 12.75 -27.10 -31.90
CA HIS A 163 12.01 -27.72 -30.79
C HIS A 163 12.91 -28.57 -29.89
N SER A 164 12.54 -28.58 -28.61
CA SER A 164 12.80 -29.58 -27.53
C SER A 164 14.18 -29.67 -26.87
N PHE A 165 14.28 -29.07 -25.67
CA PHE A 165 14.98 -29.69 -24.53
C PHE A 165 14.02 -29.77 -23.34
N HIS A 166 13.25 -30.87 -23.26
CA HIS A 166 12.61 -31.30 -22.02
C HIS A 166 13.51 -32.35 -21.37
N SER A 167 14.02 -32.06 -20.18
CA SER A 167 14.61 -33.09 -19.31
C SER A 167 13.49 -33.76 -18.51
N GLU A 168 13.52 -35.08 -18.57
CA GLU A 168 12.59 -36.05 -18.01
C GLU A 168 12.98 -36.42 -16.56
N ALA A 169 12.08 -36.19 -15.59
CA ALA A 169 11.92 -36.88 -14.31
C ALA A 169 10.67 -36.25 -13.62
N ALA A 170 9.58 -36.92 -13.28
CA ALA A 170 9.33 -38.33 -13.01
C ALA A 170 7.91 -38.75 -13.45
N LYS A 171 7.79 -40.00 -13.88
CA LYS A 171 6.53 -40.74 -14.09
C LYS A 171 6.26 -41.64 -12.89
N ASP A 172 5.00 -41.66 -12.44
CA ASP A 172 4.20 -42.79 -11.96
C ASP A 172 2.83 -42.18 -11.54
N THR A 173 1.62 -42.65 -11.85
CA THR A 173 1.07 -43.83 -12.53
C THR A 173 -0.41 -43.50 -12.87
N LYS A 174 -0.90 -43.99 -14.02
CA LYS A 174 -2.32 -44.03 -14.50
C LYS A 174 -3.18 -45.02 -13.65
N PRO A 175 -4.49 -45.28 -13.88
CA PRO A 175 -5.48 -44.76 -14.87
C PRO A 175 -6.83 -44.32 -14.21
N GLU A 176 -7.86 -43.77 -14.88
CA GLU A 176 -8.69 -44.33 -15.96
C GLU A 176 -9.74 -43.28 -16.39
N ASN A 177 -10.12 -43.26 -17.66
CA ASN A 177 -11.25 -42.50 -18.24
C ASN A 177 -12.30 -43.56 -18.64
N PRO A 178 -13.61 -43.28 -18.84
CA PRO A 178 -13.98 -42.62 -20.11
C PRO A 178 -15.34 -41.87 -20.19
N MET A 179 -15.51 -41.15 -21.32
CA MET A 179 -16.75 -40.81 -22.05
C MET A 179 -17.70 -39.74 -21.45
N LEU A 180 -18.39 -38.86 -22.20
CA LEU A 180 -18.45 -38.43 -23.61
C LEU A 180 -19.29 -37.12 -23.66
N LEU A 181 -18.81 -36.14 -24.45
CA LEU A 181 -19.52 -35.29 -25.45
C LEU A 181 -20.81 -34.49 -25.06
N PRO A 182 -21.36 -33.64 -25.95
CA PRO A 182 -20.99 -32.22 -26.14
C PRO A 182 -22.26 -31.33 -26.14
N VAL A 183 -22.17 -30.06 -26.56
CA VAL A 183 -23.10 -29.39 -27.51
C VAL A 183 -22.79 -27.89 -27.58
N GLN A 184 -22.97 -27.36 -28.78
CA GLN A 184 -22.50 -26.10 -29.33
C GLN A 184 -23.70 -25.31 -29.87
N ALA A 185 -23.61 -23.97 -29.85
CA ALA A 185 -24.43 -22.98 -30.56
C ALA A 185 -25.94 -22.91 -30.15
N ASP A 186 -26.71 -21.83 -30.29
CA ASP A 186 -26.65 -20.67 -31.18
C ASP A 186 -27.55 -19.52 -30.63
N ALA A 187 -27.54 -18.40 -31.35
CA ALA A 187 -28.05 -17.08 -31.02
C ALA A 187 -29.58 -16.83 -31.07
N ALA A 188 -29.94 -15.62 -30.59
CA ALA A 188 -30.98 -14.69 -31.06
C ALA A 188 -32.33 -14.53 -30.31
N SER A 189 -32.48 -13.33 -29.71
CA SER A 189 -33.58 -12.32 -29.84
C SER A 189 -35.06 -12.72 -29.68
N ARG A 190 -35.79 -12.08 -28.73
CA ARG A 190 -36.96 -11.16 -28.96
C ARG A 190 -37.77 -10.81 -27.69
N VAL A 191 -37.91 -9.49 -27.47
CA VAL A 191 -39.08 -8.62 -27.16
C VAL A 191 -40.37 -9.15 -26.46
N ALA A 192 -40.76 -8.40 -25.41
CA ALA A 192 -42.10 -7.97 -24.91
C ALA A 192 -42.99 -8.83 -23.96
N HIS A 193 -43.06 -8.34 -22.71
CA HIS A 193 -44.25 -7.85 -21.94
C HIS A 193 -45.30 -8.81 -21.31
N ARG A 194 -45.40 -8.63 -19.98
CA ARG A 194 -46.61 -8.57 -19.10
C ARG A 194 -47.20 -9.89 -18.54
N ALA A 195 -46.99 -10.16 -17.25
CA ALA A 195 -47.98 -9.91 -16.16
C ALA A 195 -47.82 -10.83 -14.92
N ILE A 196 -47.49 -10.19 -13.78
CA ILE A 196 -48.02 -10.35 -12.39
C ILE A 196 -48.04 -11.72 -11.70
N ALA A 197 -47.20 -11.87 -10.66
CA ALA A 197 -47.60 -12.44 -9.36
C ALA A 197 -46.62 -12.01 -8.23
N THR A 198 -47.10 -11.10 -7.38
CA THR A 198 -46.78 -10.86 -5.95
C THR A 198 -45.44 -11.37 -5.37
N ALA A 199 -44.54 -10.44 -5.00
CA ALA A 199 -43.47 -10.67 -4.04
C ALA A 199 -43.73 -9.88 -2.74
N ARG A 200 -44.10 -10.58 -1.66
CA ARG A 200 -44.12 -10.05 -0.30
C ARG A 200 -42.75 -10.30 0.35
N ARG A 201 -42.18 -9.21 0.88
CA ARG A 201 -41.10 -9.22 1.88
C ARG A 201 -41.54 -10.03 3.11
N SER A 202 -40.62 -10.77 3.71
CA SER A 202 -40.76 -11.19 5.10
C SER A 202 -39.42 -11.50 5.74
N SER A 203 -38.96 -10.57 6.56
CA SER A 203 -38.18 -10.83 7.77
C SER A 203 -39.02 -11.69 8.71
N THR A 204 -38.51 -12.77 9.29
CA THR A 204 -39.17 -13.33 10.48
C THR A 204 -38.21 -14.01 11.44
N LYS A 205 -38.37 -13.61 12.69
CA LYS A 205 -37.80 -14.18 13.91
C LYS A 205 -38.43 -15.55 14.20
N PHE A 206 -37.65 -16.35 14.91
CA PHE A 206 -37.97 -17.67 15.45
C PHE A 206 -39.11 -17.64 16.48
N TYR A 207 -39.93 -18.70 16.46
CA TYR A 207 -40.52 -19.33 17.64
C TYR A 207 -40.65 -20.84 17.40
N VAL A 208 -40.45 -21.63 18.47
CA VAL A 208 -40.41 -23.10 18.48
C VAL A 208 -41.65 -23.62 19.21
N GLN A 209 -42.16 -24.80 18.81
CA GLN A 209 -42.62 -25.86 19.73
C GLN A 209 -42.73 -27.24 19.02
N PRO A 210 -42.68 -28.36 19.78
CA PRO A 210 -42.04 -29.62 19.37
C PRO A 210 -43.04 -30.77 19.14
N VAL A 211 -42.57 -31.88 18.55
CA VAL A 211 -43.16 -33.22 18.74
C VAL A 211 -42.07 -34.30 18.79
N GLN A 212 -42.29 -35.24 19.71
CA GLN A 212 -41.50 -36.40 20.12
C GLN A 212 -41.31 -37.44 19.01
N MET A 213 -40.22 -38.23 19.11
CA MET A 213 -40.21 -39.63 18.68
C MET A 213 -39.37 -40.50 19.62
N THR A 214 -39.94 -41.66 19.90
CA THR A 214 -39.34 -42.83 20.56
C THR A 214 -38.47 -43.64 19.60
N SER A 215 -37.41 -44.22 20.18
CA SER A 215 -36.69 -45.48 19.94
C SER A 215 -37.16 -46.41 18.78
N GLU A 216 -36.32 -47.18 18.08
CA GLU A 216 -35.14 -47.95 18.54
C GLU A 216 -34.42 -48.67 17.35
N VAL A 217 -33.29 -49.33 17.70
CA VAL A 217 -32.55 -50.44 17.04
C VAL A 217 -31.26 -50.13 16.23
N ASP A 218 -30.17 -50.04 17.00
CA ASP A 218 -28.95 -50.90 17.03
C ASP A 218 -28.31 -51.49 15.75
N SER A 219 -27.02 -51.19 15.52
CA SER A 219 -25.89 -52.15 15.58
C SER A 219 -24.56 -51.58 15.05
N GLY A 220 -23.45 -51.87 15.77
CA GLY A 220 -22.18 -52.27 15.12
C GLY A 220 -20.99 -51.30 15.05
N GLU A 221 -20.34 -51.05 16.18
CA GLU A 221 -18.87 -51.05 16.44
C GLU A 221 -17.84 -50.36 15.50
N LYS A 222 -17.15 -49.33 16.05
CA LYS A 222 -15.67 -49.19 16.27
C LYS A 222 -15.20 -47.74 16.16
N SER A 223 -14.73 -47.16 17.27
CA SER A 223 -13.46 -46.40 17.32
C SER A 223 -13.18 -45.81 18.71
N THR A 224 -11.90 -45.80 19.03
CA THR A 224 -11.15 -45.20 20.13
C THR A 224 -11.61 -43.81 20.62
N PRO A 225 -11.34 -43.47 21.89
CA PRO A 225 -11.97 -42.35 22.59
C PRO A 225 -11.42 -41.00 22.13
N LYS A 226 -12.31 -40.14 21.66
CA LYS A 226 -12.16 -38.68 21.76
C LYS A 226 -12.93 -38.25 23.02
N GLU A 227 -12.23 -37.54 23.88
CA GLU A 227 -12.78 -36.85 25.05
C GLU A 227 -13.82 -35.83 24.58
N ASP A 228 -15.08 -36.12 24.88
CA ASP A 228 -16.15 -35.14 24.85
C ASP A 228 -16.55 -34.79 26.29
N LEU A 229 -16.57 -33.49 26.55
CA LEU A 229 -17.00 -32.85 27.78
C LEU A 229 -18.45 -33.25 28.12
N LEU A 230 -18.59 -34.19 29.05
CA LEU A 230 -19.86 -34.49 29.72
C LEU A 230 -19.81 -33.92 31.14
N ILE A 231 -20.74 -32.99 31.39
CA ILE A 231 -21.16 -32.57 32.73
C ILE A 231 -21.62 -33.86 33.45
N GLY A 232 -20.77 -34.36 34.33
CA GLY A 232 -20.79 -35.76 34.74
C GLY A 232 -21.96 -36.14 35.62
N GLU A 233 -22.92 -36.88 35.07
CA GLU A 233 -23.49 -37.98 35.83
C GLU A 233 -22.38 -39.01 36.04
N THR A 234 -21.97 -39.22 37.28
CA THR A 234 -20.96 -40.23 37.63
C THR A 234 -21.48 -41.59 37.19
N ARG A 235 -20.93 -42.14 36.11
CA ARG A 235 -21.29 -43.48 35.62
C ARG A 235 -20.78 -44.50 36.63
N TYR A 236 -21.70 -45.12 37.36
CA TYR A 236 -21.38 -46.16 38.33
C TYR A 236 -21.07 -47.47 37.59
N VAL A 237 -19.88 -48.01 37.81
CA VAL A 237 -19.30 -49.17 37.11
C VAL A 237 -19.02 -50.36 38.05
N GLY A 238 -19.41 -50.25 39.31
CA GLY A 238 -19.22 -51.30 40.30
C GLY A 238 -20.02 -52.57 40.00
N ARG A 239 -19.51 -53.72 40.46
CA ARG A 239 -20.28 -54.98 40.51
C ARG A 239 -21.60 -54.75 41.23
N ARG A 240 -22.69 -55.28 40.69
CA ARG A 240 -24.03 -55.14 41.27
C ARG A 240 -24.13 -56.00 42.53
N ILE A 241 -24.62 -55.39 43.60
CA ILE A 241 -24.82 -56.03 44.90
C ILE A 241 -26.26 -55.81 45.37
N SER A 242 -26.75 -56.77 46.15
CA SER A 242 -28.03 -56.64 46.84
C SER A 242 -27.77 -56.83 48.33
N LEU A 243 -28.15 -55.84 49.14
CA LEU A 243 -27.85 -55.77 50.57
C LEU A 243 -29.09 -55.26 51.31
N ASP A 244 -29.43 -55.87 52.46
CA ASP A 244 -30.54 -55.41 53.31
C ASP A 244 -29.99 -55.24 54.74
N PHE A 245 -29.95 -53.99 55.21
CA PHE A 245 -29.44 -53.62 56.52
C PHE A 245 -30.51 -52.91 57.32
N GLN A 246 -30.68 -53.33 58.57
CA GLN A 246 -31.55 -52.67 59.54
C GLN A 246 -30.70 -52.28 60.76
N GLN A 247 -30.56 -50.97 61.00
CA GLN A 247 -29.77 -50.41 62.11
C GLN A 247 -28.33 -50.96 62.19
N ALA A 248 -27.70 -51.22 61.05
CA ALA A 248 -26.34 -51.74 61.00
C ALA A 248 -25.32 -50.61 61.22
N ASP A 249 -24.23 -50.90 61.92
CA ASP A 249 -23.11 -49.98 62.05
C ASP A 249 -22.44 -49.78 60.68
N ILE A 250 -22.30 -48.52 60.27
CA ILE A 250 -21.78 -48.16 58.94
C ILE A 250 -20.38 -48.75 58.67
N SER A 251 -19.54 -48.92 59.69
CA SER A 251 -18.22 -49.53 59.58
C SER A 251 -18.27 -50.99 59.10
N ASN A 252 -19.29 -51.74 59.52
CA ASN A 252 -19.49 -53.12 59.08
C ASN A 252 -20.00 -53.17 57.63
N VAL A 253 -20.86 -52.21 57.27
CA VAL A 253 -21.34 -52.05 55.89
C VAL A 253 -20.19 -51.68 54.94
N LEU A 254 -19.33 -50.74 55.33
CA LEU A 254 -18.16 -50.34 54.54
C LEU A 254 -17.16 -51.49 54.37
N ARG A 255 -16.98 -52.35 55.38
CA ARG A 255 -16.12 -53.53 55.28
C ARG A 255 -16.63 -54.54 54.25
N LEU A 256 -17.94 -54.78 54.22
CA LEU A 256 -18.54 -55.67 53.22
C LEU A 256 -18.41 -55.10 51.81
N ILE A 257 -18.58 -53.78 51.65
CA ILE A 257 -18.35 -53.10 50.38
C ILE A 257 -16.87 -53.16 49.98
N ALA A 258 -15.92 -53.08 50.93
CA ALA A 258 -14.49 -53.23 50.67
C ALA A 258 -14.16 -54.60 50.05
N GLU A 259 -14.73 -55.67 50.62
CA GLU A 259 -14.52 -57.04 50.16
C GLU A 259 -15.04 -57.28 48.73
N VAL A 260 -16.17 -56.66 48.39
CA VAL A 260 -16.75 -56.77 47.04
C VAL A 260 -16.11 -55.82 46.02
N SER A 261 -15.68 -54.64 46.47
CA SER A 261 -15.09 -53.60 45.61
C SER A 261 -13.62 -53.84 45.28
N GLY A 262 -12.91 -54.61 46.11
CA GLY A 262 -11.47 -54.85 45.98
C GLY A 262 -10.59 -53.69 46.47
N PHE A 263 -11.19 -52.61 46.99
CA PHE A 263 -10.47 -51.48 47.59
C PHE A 263 -10.27 -51.69 49.08
N ASN A 264 -9.08 -51.35 49.58
CA ASN A 264 -8.83 -51.31 51.01
C ASN A 264 -9.47 -50.06 51.60
N MET A 265 -10.49 -50.22 52.45
CA MET A 265 -11.22 -49.08 53.03
C MET A 265 -10.75 -48.82 54.46
N VAL A 266 -10.35 -47.58 54.74
CA VAL A 266 -9.93 -47.12 56.07
C VAL A 266 -10.99 -46.17 56.61
N VAL A 267 -11.55 -46.50 57.78
CA VAL A 267 -12.65 -45.75 58.40
C VAL A 267 -12.08 -44.81 59.47
N GLY A 268 -12.35 -43.51 59.34
CA GLY A 268 -11.98 -42.48 60.31
C GLY A 268 -12.83 -42.49 61.57
N GLU A 269 -12.37 -41.81 62.62
CA GLU A 269 -13.04 -41.78 63.93
C GLU A 269 -14.42 -41.09 63.89
N GLY A 270 -14.67 -40.24 62.89
CA GLY A 270 -15.93 -39.52 62.69
C GLY A 270 -17.09 -40.39 62.17
N VAL A 271 -16.87 -41.68 61.94
CA VAL A 271 -17.81 -42.59 61.27
C VAL A 271 -18.51 -43.49 62.32
N LYS A 272 -19.51 -42.92 63.03
CA LYS A 272 -20.26 -43.60 64.11
C LYS A 272 -21.78 -43.63 63.90
N SER A 273 -22.24 -43.56 62.65
CA SER A 273 -23.66 -43.58 62.32
C SER A 273 -24.16 -45.01 62.05
N LYS A 274 -25.44 -45.24 62.33
CA LYS A 274 -26.16 -46.46 61.95
C LYS A 274 -26.92 -46.22 60.64
N VAL A 275 -26.91 -47.20 59.75
CA VAL A 275 -27.58 -47.13 58.45
C VAL A 275 -28.65 -48.21 58.36
N THR A 276 -29.84 -47.81 57.91
CA THR A 276 -30.90 -48.73 57.51
C THR A 276 -31.13 -48.52 56.01
N MET A 277 -30.88 -49.56 55.21
CA MET A 277 -30.95 -49.46 53.75
C MET A 277 -31.16 -50.83 53.13
N LYS A 278 -32.03 -50.87 52.11
CA LYS A 278 -32.25 -52.03 51.26
C LYS A 278 -31.88 -51.70 49.82
N LEU A 279 -30.89 -52.40 49.28
CA LEU A 279 -30.39 -52.29 47.92
C LEU A 279 -30.68 -53.58 47.17
N VAL A 280 -31.20 -53.46 45.95
CA VAL A 280 -31.45 -54.60 45.06
C VAL A 280 -30.76 -54.34 43.73
N SER A 281 -29.75 -55.15 43.40
CA SER A 281 -29.00 -55.08 42.14
C SER A 281 -28.40 -53.71 41.82
N VAL A 282 -27.89 -53.02 42.83
CA VAL A 282 -27.27 -51.69 42.71
C VAL A 282 -25.74 -51.83 42.60
N PRO A 283 -25.06 -51.15 41.67
CA PRO A 283 -23.60 -51.06 41.64
C PRO A 283 -23.02 -50.65 43.01
N TRP A 284 -21.97 -51.34 43.49
CA TRP A 284 -21.43 -51.09 44.83
C TRP A 284 -20.89 -49.65 45.02
N ASP A 285 -20.43 -49.01 43.96
CA ASP A 285 -19.91 -47.64 43.96
C ASP A 285 -21.03 -46.59 44.08
N GLN A 286 -22.19 -46.88 43.49
CA GLN A 286 -23.42 -46.11 43.69
C GLN A 286 -23.94 -46.26 45.12
N ALA A 287 -23.98 -47.50 45.62
CA ALA A 287 -24.36 -47.80 46.98
C ALA A 287 -23.46 -47.06 47.99
N LEU A 288 -22.15 -47.09 47.78
CA LEU A 288 -21.17 -46.40 48.61
C LEU A 288 -21.37 -44.89 48.59
N ASP A 289 -21.52 -44.28 47.40
CA ASP A 289 -21.73 -42.84 47.27
C ASP A 289 -23.01 -42.37 47.98
N MET A 290 -24.09 -43.16 47.90
CA MET A 290 -25.36 -42.86 48.58
C MET A 290 -25.23 -42.96 50.10
N ILE A 291 -24.55 -43.99 50.61
CA ILE A 291 -24.27 -44.15 52.05
C ILE A 291 -23.47 -42.95 52.57
N LEU A 292 -22.43 -42.53 51.83
CA LEU A 292 -21.58 -41.42 52.23
C LEU A 292 -22.36 -40.10 52.26
N LYS A 293 -23.14 -39.80 51.21
CA LYS A 293 -23.98 -38.60 51.12
C LYS A 293 -25.05 -38.53 52.22
N MET A 294 -25.74 -39.63 52.50
CA MET A 294 -26.78 -39.69 53.55
C MET A 294 -26.26 -39.38 54.94
N ASN A 295 -24.99 -39.71 55.22
CA ASN A 295 -24.38 -39.58 56.54
C ASN A 295 -23.40 -38.39 56.64
N GLY A 296 -23.33 -37.53 55.62
CA GLY A 296 -22.38 -36.40 55.60
C GLY A 296 -20.90 -36.83 55.61
N LEU A 297 -20.61 -38.02 55.08
CA LEU A 297 -19.26 -38.57 54.99
C LEU A 297 -18.68 -38.29 53.59
N GLY A 298 -17.37 -38.13 53.53
CA GLY A 298 -16.61 -38.02 52.29
C GLY A 298 -15.68 -39.22 52.11
N LYS A 299 -15.11 -39.34 50.92
CA LYS A 299 -14.08 -40.33 50.61
C LYS A 299 -12.89 -39.65 49.93
N ILE A 300 -11.68 -39.96 50.38
CA ILE A 300 -10.43 -39.58 49.70
C ILE A 300 -9.81 -40.85 49.14
N ARG A 301 -9.63 -40.89 47.82
CA ARG A 301 -8.98 -42.02 47.15
C ARG A 301 -7.49 -41.75 47.00
N GLN A 302 -6.67 -42.64 47.57
CA GLN A 302 -5.22 -42.66 47.36
C GLN A 302 -4.83 -44.05 46.81
N GLY A 303 -4.74 -44.15 45.48
CA GLY A 303 -4.45 -45.41 44.80
C GLY A 303 -5.49 -46.49 45.11
N ASN A 304 -5.05 -47.60 45.74
CA ASN A 304 -5.88 -48.74 46.12
C ASN A 304 -6.54 -48.61 47.51
N ILE A 305 -6.29 -47.50 48.22
CA ILE A 305 -6.85 -47.25 49.55
C ILE A 305 -7.91 -46.15 49.44
N LEU A 306 -9.07 -46.39 50.04
CA LEU A 306 -10.13 -45.42 50.16
C LEU A 306 -10.29 -45.03 51.64
N TRP A 307 -9.90 -43.80 51.97
CA TRP A 307 -10.11 -43.26 53.31
C TRP A 307 -11.48 -42.60 53.38
N ILE A 308 -12.29 -43.00 54.36
CA ILE A 308 -13.64 -42.51 54.57
C ILE A 308 -13.71 -41.86 55.94
N ASP A 309 -14.12 -40.60 55.98
CA ASP A 309 -14.31 -39.84 57.19
C ASP A 309 -15.44 -38.82 57.00
N SER A 310 -15.79 -38.08 58.05
CA SER A 310 -16.74 -36.97 57.95
C SER A 310 -16.26 -35.91 56.95
N LEU A 311 -17.19 -35.29 56.21
CA LEU A 311 -16.86 -34.22 55.27
C LEU A 311 -16.19 -33.02 55.98
N ALA A 312 -16.51 -32.80 57.26
CA ALA A 312 -15.88 -31.79 58.10
C ALA A 312 -14.38 -32.07 58.34
N ASN A 313 -14.01 -33.32 58.63
CA ASN A 313 -12.59 -33.68 58.83
C ASN A 313 -11.79 -33.63 57.52
N ILE A 314 -12.40 -34.09 56.41
CA ILE A 314 -11.78 -34.04 55.09
C ILE A 314 -11.55 -32.60 54.64
N SER A 315 -12.56 -31.74 54.73
CA SER A 315 -12.42 -30.31 54.38
C SER A 315 -11.44 -29.58 55.30
N ARG A 316 -11.40 -29.93 56.59
CA ARG A 316 -10.39 -29.40 57.52
C ARG A 316 -8.97 -29.81 57.12
N GLN A 317 -8.75 -31.08 56.77
CA GLN A 317 -7.43 -31.53 56.34
C GLN A 317 -7.03 -30.93 54.99
N GLU A 318 -7.94 -30.82 54.04
CA GLU A 318 -7.69 -30.15 52.76
C GLU A 318 -7.36 -28.66 52.95
N THR A 319 -8.08 -27.98 53.85
CA THR A 319 -7.81 -26.58 54.18
C THR A 319 -6.50 -26.42 54.94
N GLU A 320 -6.16 -27.30 55.87
CA GLU A 320 -4.84 -27.33 56.56
C GLU A 320 -3.70 -27.64 55.58
N LEU A 321 -3.89 -28.53 54.61
CA LEU A 321 -2.90 -28.80 53.55
C LEU A 321 -2.77 -27.61 52.59
N ALA A 322 -3.87 -26.97 52.21
CA ALA A 322 -3.85 -25.76 51.39
C ALA A 322 -3.18 -24.61 52.14
N GLN A 323 -3.51 -24.41 53.43
CA GLN A 323 -2.88 -23.44 54.31
C GLN A 323 -1.40 -23.77 54.52
N SER A 324 -1.02 -25.04 54.65
CA SER A 324 0.38 -25.46 54.76
C SER A 324 1.15 -25.18 53.47
N LYS A 325 0.55 -25.43 52.30
CA LYS A 325 1.14 -25.07 51.00
C LYS A 325 1.29 -23.55 50.86
N ILE A 326 0.26 -22.79 51.23
CA ILE A 326 0.30 -21.32 51.21
C ILE A 326 1.31 -20.78 52.22
N ALA A 327 1.37 -21.35 53.42
CA ALA A 327 2.34 -20.99 54.46
C ALA A 327 3.76 -21.31 54.01
N LYS A 328 3.99 -22.44 53.34
CA LYS A 328 5.29 -22.77 52.74
C LYS A 328 5.66 -21.80 51.62
N MET A 329 4.74 -21.48 50.71
CA MET A 329 4.95 -20.46 49.67
C MET A 329 5.20 -19.06 50.27
N ASN A 330 4.57 -18.73 51.39
CA ASN A 330 4.78 -17.48 52.11
C ASN A 330 6.04 -17.49 53.00
N ALA A 331 6.55 -18.65 53.36
CA ALA A 331 7.79 -18.80 54.12
C ALA A 331 9.03 -18.73 53.22
N GLU A 332 8.87 -18.81 51.89
CA GLU A 332 9.94 -18.49 50.96
C GLU A 332 10.41 -17.05 51.16
N GLU A 333 11.73 -16.89 51.24
CA GLU A 333 12.38 -15.60 51.39
C GLU A 333 12.26 -14.78 50.10
N LEU A 334 12.03 -13.47 50.26
CA LEU A 334 12.02 -12.53 49.15
C LEU A 334 13.45 -12.14 48.81
N VAL A 335 13.81 -12.24 47.55
CA VAL A 335 15.14 -11.89 47.04
C VAL A 335 15.01 -10.67 46.14
N ASP A 336 15.94 -9.73 46.31
CA ASP A 336 16.06 -8.53 45.48
C ASP A 336 17.06 -8.77 44.36
N ARG A 337 16.66 -8.53 43.11
CA ARG A 337 17.56 -8.53 41.96
C ARG A 337 17.34 -7.33 41.06
N VAL A 338 18.43 -6.87 40.46
CA VAL A 338 18.43 -5.78 39.49
C VAL A 338 18.71 -6.37 38.11
N PHE A 339 17.82 -6.09 37.16
CA PHE A 339 17.96 -6.48 35.75
C PHE A 339 18.19 -5.23 34.90
N TYR A 340 19.31 -5.18 34.20
CA TYR A 340 19.60 -4.11 33.24
C TYR A 340 19.02 -4.47 31.88
N ILE A 341 18.19 -3.60 31.32
CA ILE A 341 17.52 -3.82 30.03
C ILE A 341 18.25 -3.01 28.96
N ARG A 342 18.50 -3.63 27.80
CA ARG A 342 19.36 -3.07 26.75
C ARG A 342 18.56 -2.46 25.60
N ASN A 343 17.57 -3.18 25.09
CA ASN A 343 16.90 -2.87 23.83
C ASN A 343 15.55 -2.15 24.03
N LEU A 344 14.84 -2.49 25.10
CA LEU A 344 13.54 -1.88 25.44
C LEU A 344 13.63 -0.94 26.64
N PRO A 345 12.72 0.05 26.74
CA PRO A 345 12.60 0.84 27.95
C PRO A 345 12.02 -0.01 29.08
N ALA A 346 12.63 0.07 30.26
CA ALA A 346 12.26 -0.73 31.44
C ALA A 346 10.79 -0.57 31.85
N GLN A 347 10.20 0.60 31.58
CA GLN A 347 8.79 0.86 31.82
C GLN A 347 7.86 -0.07 31.00
N GLU A 348 8.15 -0.28 29.72
CA GLU A 348 7.34 -1.17 28.85
C GLU A 348 7.44 -2.64 29.29
N VAL A 349 8.65 -3.06 29.71
CA VAL A 349 8.88 -4.41 30.23
C VAL A 349 8.18 -4.63 31.57
N MET A 350 8.21 -3.64 32.48
CA MET A 350 7.51 -3.71 33.77
C MET A 350 6.00 -3.95 33.59
N THR A 351 5.36 -3.21 32.67
CA THR A 351 3.91 -3.35 32.43
C THR A 351 3.54 -4.77 32.02
N SER A 352 4.41 -5.45 31.26
CA SER A 352 4.21 -6.84 30.84
C SER A 352 4.48 -7.85 31.97
N LEU A 353 5.36 -7.52 32.92
CA LEU A 353 5.76 -8.40 34.02
C LEU A 353 4.86 -8.29 35.26
N MET A 354 4.05 -7.23 35.38
CA MET A 354 3.16 -6.99 36.53
C MET A 354 2.24 -8.16 36.87
N MET A 355 1.80 -8.94 35.87
CA MET A 355 0.91 -10.10 36.06
C MET A 355 1.63 -11.36 36.53
N PHE A 356 2.97 -11.40 36.48
CA PHE A 356 3.77 -12.59 36.79
C PHE A 356 4.41 -12.57 38.19
N LYS A 357 4.26 -11.45 38.92
CA LYS A 357 4.76 -11.31 40.29
C LYS A 357 3.87 -12.04 41.31
N THR A 358 4.43 -12.38 42.46
CA THR A 358 3.62 -12.83 43.60
C THR A 358 2.83 -11.67 44.23
N PRO A 359 1.79 -11.94 45.03
CA PRO A 359 1.09 -10.91 45.78
C PRO A 359 2.04 -10.08 46.67
N ARG A 360 3.10 -10.70 47.19
CA ARG A 360 4.13 -10.07 48.04
C ARG A 360 5.25 -9.41 47.23
N GLY A 361 5.39 -9.76 45.96
CA GLY A 361 6.43 -9.25 45.08
C GLY A 361 6.20 -7.80 44.66
N PHE A 362 7.31 -7.10 44.43
CA PHE A 362 7.34 -5.71 44.01
C PHE A 362 8.30 -5.54 42.82
N ILE A 363 7.88 -4.79 41.81
CA ILE A 363 8.69 -4.48 40.63
C ILE A 363 8.70 -2.97 40.49
N GLN A 364 9.90 -2.38 40.40
CA GLN A 364 10.11 -0.95 40.17
C GLN A 364 11.12 -0.75 39.05
N PHE A 365 10.89 0.26 38.23
CA PHE A 365 11.83 0.67 37.20
C PHE A 365 12.67 1.87 37.66
N SER A 366 13.91 1.91 37.20
CA SER A 366 14.82 3.06 37.31
C SER A 366 15.01 3.66 35.93
N LEU A 367 14.61 4.93 35.76
CA LEU A 367 14.76 5.66 34.49
C LEU A 367 16.23 5.93 34.15
N GLY A 368 17.05 6.29 35.14
CA GLY A 368 18.44 6.71 34.91
C GLY A 368 19.35 5.58 34.42
N SER A 369 19.10 4.34 34.86
CA SER A 369 19.93 3.18 34.52
C SER A 369 19.23 2.16 33.62
N ASN A 370 18.04 2.48 33.10
CA ASN A 370 17.14 1.57 32.37
C ASN A 370 17.11 0.14 32.98
N ALA A 371 16.85 0.07 34.28
CA ALA A 371 16.90 -1.18 35.04
C ALA A 371 15.59 -1.47 35.77
N LEU A 372 15.28 -2.75 35.94
CA LEU A 372 14.19 -3.24 36.77
C LEU A 372 14.74 -3.78 38.08
N VAL A 373 14.25 -3.23 39.19
CA VAL A 373 14.45 -3.77 40.53
C VAL A 373 13.25 -4.65 40.84
N VAL A 374 13.50 -5.95 40.96
CA VAL A 374 12.48 -6.97 41.22
C VAL A 374 12.75 -7.57 42.60
N ARG A 375 11.74 -7.55 43.45
CA ARG A 375 11.70 -8.24 44.74
C ARG A 375 10.65 -9.33 44.67
N ASP A 376 11.06 -10.60 44.65
CA ASP A 376 10.14 -11.75 44.63
C ASP A 376 10.82 -13.03 45.14
N THR A 377 10.11 -14.15 45.21
CA THR A 377 10.70 -15.43 45.59
C THR A 377 11.64 -15.97 44.52
N GLU A 378 12.65 -16.76 44.90
CA GLU A 378 13.68 -17.28 43.96
C GLU A 378 13.05 -18.11 42.82
N THR A 379 11.99 -18.88 43.12
CA THR A 379 11.24 -19.65 42.13
C THR A 379 10.63 -18.76 41.03
N ARG A 380 10.11 -17.59 41.40
CA ARG A 380 9.51 -16.63 40.47
C ARG A 380 10.56 -15.77 39.78
N MET A 381 11.66 -15.50 40.46
CA MET A 381 12.80 -14.79 39.90
C MET A 381 13.38 -15.49 38.66
N GLY A 382 13.46 -16.82 38.67
CA GLY A 382 13.88 -17.61 37.51
C GLY A 382 12.95 -17.42 36.29
N VAL A 383 11.64 -17.40 36.52
CA VAL A 383 10.63 -17.17 35.46
C VAL A 383 10.71 -15.74 34.94
N ILE A 384 10.80 -14.74 35.84
CA ILE A 384 10.92 -13.33 35.45
C ILE A 384 12.18 -13.10 34.62
N LYS A 385 13.31 -13.70 35.00
CA LYS A 385 14.54 -13.63 34.22
C LYS A 385 14.35 -14.17 32.80
N GLN A 386 13.79 -15.37 32.65
CA GLN A 386 13.51 -15.95 31.33
C GLN A 386 12.58 -15.08 30.48
N LEU A 387 11.58 -14.45 31.11
CA LEU A 387 10.68 -13.53 30.43
C LEU A 387 11.40 -12.25 29.98
N ILE A 388 12.26 -11.68 30.83
CA ILE A 388 13.08 -10.50 30.47
C ILE A 388 13.97 -10.84 29.28
N ASP A 389 14.67 -11.98 29.32
CA ASP A 389 15.55 -12.43 28.22
C ASP A 389 14.77 -12.63 26.91
N GLY A 390 13.51 -13.09 26.97
CA GLY A 390 12.65 -13.24 25.80
C GLY A 390 11.99 -11.93 25.30
N LEU A 391 11.88 -10.91 26.15
CA LEU A 391 11.28 -9.62 25.82
C LEU A 391 12.33 -8.60 25.33
N ASP A 392 13.53 -8.60 25.91
CA ASP A 392 14.62 -7.68 25.60
C ASP A 392 15.35 -8.02 24.29
N LEU A 393 14.58 -8.12 23.20
CA LEU A 393 15.08 -8.38 21.85
C LEU A 393 15.40 -7.06 21.14
N GLU A 394 16.41 -7.09 20.27
CA GLU A 394 16.76 -5.96 19.41
C GLU A 394 15.57 -5.60 18.51
N VAL A 395 15.18 -4.33 18.55
CA VAL A 395 14.09 -3.83 17.73
C VAL A 395 14.66 -3.34 16.40
N PRO A 396 14.27 -3.94 15.26
CA PRO A 396 14.77 -3.52 13.96
C PRO A 396 14.34 -2.09 13.64
N GLN A 397 15.19 -1.39 12.91
CA GLN A 397 14.89 -0.08 12.36
C GLN A 397 14.32 -0.22 10.95
N VAL A 398 13.35 0.61 10.62
CA VAL A 398 12.74 0.70 9.29
C VAL A 398 13.00 2.10 8.76
N GLN A 399 13.67 2.16 7.61
CA GLN A 399 13.77 3.35 6.79
C GLN A 399 12.57 3.40 5.84
N ILE A 400 11.89 4.54 5.77
CA ILE A 400 10.74 4.76 4.92
C ILE A 400 11.06 5.90 3.98
N GLU A 401 10.95 5.64 2.68
CA GLU A 401 11.04 6.62 1.61
C GLU A 401 9.68 6.78 0.95
N ALA A 402 9.13 7.99 0.97
CA ALA A 402 7.97 8.33 0.15
C ALA A 402 8.44 9.13 -1.08
N ARG A 403 7.81 8.93 -2.25
CA ARG A 403 8.06 9.75 -3.44
C ARG A 403 6.72 10.29 -3.93
N ILE A 404 6.55 11.60 -3.90
CA ILE A 404 5.38 12.30 -4.43
C ILE A 404 5.78 12.91 -5.76
N VAL A 405 5.19 12.41 -6.85
CA VAL A 405 5.44 12.89 -8.20
C VAL A 405 4.20 13.61 -8.70
N GLN A 406 4.37 14.86 -9.10
CA GLN A 406 3.35 15.63 -9.79
C GLN A 406 3.83 15.99 -11.20
N ALA A 407 2.95 15.84 -12.18
CA ALA A 407 3.16 16.33 -13.54
C ALA A 407 1.94 17.16 -13.96
N ASP A 408 2.16 18.41 -14.34
CA ASP A 408 1.13 19.29 -14.88
C ASP A 408 1.48 19.62 -16.34
N THR A 409 0.51 19.46 -17.23
CA THR A 409 0.61 19.85 -18.63
C THR A 409 -0.52 20.80 -18.96
N THR A 410 -0.20 21.98 -19.45
CA THR A 410 -1.17 22.99 -19.90
C THR A 410 -0.96 23.23 -21.38
N TYR A 411 -2.02 23.09 -22.17
CA TYR A 411 -2.04 23.39 -23.59
C TYR A 411 -3.16 24.39 -23.87
N SER A 412 -2.87 25.46 -24.60
CA SER A 412 -3.89 26.42 -25.02
C SER A 412 -3.61 26.90 -26.43
N ARG A 413 -4.63 26.85 -27.28
CA ARG A 413 -4.59 27.31 -28.67
C ARG A 413 -5.77 28.24 -28.91
N SER A 414 -5.52 29.39 -29.53
CA SER A 414 -6.58 30.32 -29.92
C SER A 414 -6.35 30.86 -31.32
N LEU A 415 -7.43 30.98 -32.07
CA LEU A 415 -7.49 31.62 -33.38
C LEU A 415 -8.63 32.64 -33.37
N GLY A 416 -8.35 33.84 -33.85
CA GLY A 416 -9.27 34.96 -33.83
C GLY A 416 -8.98 35.95 -34.94
N VAL A 417 -9.98 36.78 -35.22
CA VAL A 417 -9.99 37.70 -36.35
C VAL A 417 -10.49 39.06 -35.88
N GLN A 418 -9.88 40.11 -36.41
CA GLN A 418 -10.32 41.47 -36.24
C GLN A 418 -10.41 42.11 -37.61
N TRP A 419 -11.53 42.74 -37.96
CA TRP A 419 -11.59 43.47 -39.22
C TRP A 419 -12.61 44.61 -39.16
N GLY A 420 -12.38 45.63 -39.98
CA GLY A 420 -13.21 46.82 -40.06
C GLY A 420 -13.01 47.54 -41.38
N ILE A 421 -13.97 48.38 -41.74
CA ILE A 421 -13.91 49.20 -42.95
C ILE A 421 -13.78 50.66 -42.52
N GLN A 422 -12.71 51.29 -42.98
CA GLN A 422 -12.48 52.73 -42.98
C GLN A 422 -13.15 53.28 -44.23
N ASN A 423 -13.77 54.45 -44.11
CA ASN A 423 -13.54 55.63 -44.96
C ASN A 423 -14.72 56.32 -45.70
N VAL A 424 -14.55 57.65 -45.67
CA VAL A 424 -14.95 58.83 -46.50
C VAL A 424 -16.40 59.04 -46.94
N ASN A 425 -17.25 59.35 -45.98
CA ASN A 425 -18.01 60.60 -45.90
C ASN A 425 -18.98 60.42 -44.73
N GLN A 426 -19.34 61.51 -44.04
CA GLN A 426 -20.47 61.49 -43.13
C GLN A 426 -21.70 60.92 -43.87
N LEU A 427 -21.99 59.62 -43.72
CA LEU A 427 -23.38 59.19 -43.77
C LEU A 427 -24.01 59.96 -42.62
N GLY A 428 -24.88 60.89 -42.99
CA GLY A 428 -25.38 61.98 -42.17
C GLY A 428 -25.59 61.58 -40.71
N SER A 429 -25.24 62.52 -39.84
CA SER A 429 -25.32 62.54 -38.38
C SER A 429 -26.73 62.31 -37.79
N SER A 430 -27.53 61.40 -38.37
CA SER A 430 -28.94 61.17 -38.03
C SER A 430 -29.32 59.70 -37.82
N PHE A 431 -28.39 58.76 -37.98
CA PHE A 431 -28.57 57.38 -37.48
C PHE A 431 -27.45 57.09 -36.49
N GLY A 432 -27.79 56.91 -35.21
CA GLY A 432 -26.87 56.62 -34.10
C GLY A 432 -26.22 55.23 -34.17
N VAL A 433 -25.84 54.77 -35.37
CA VAL A 433 -25.19 53.50 -35.63
C VAL A 433 -23.69 53.74 -35.65
N ALA A 434 -22.97 52.92 -34.88
CA ALA A 434 -21.56 53.03 -34.53
C ALA A 434 -20.66 53.55 -35.66
N ASN A 435 -19.79 54.52 -35.34
CA ASN A 435 -18.67 54.90 -36.19
C ASN A 435 -17.86 53.64 -36.54
N PHE A 436 -17.92 53.20 -37.79
CA PHE A 436 -17.07 52.13 -38.32
C PHE A 436 -15.63 52.65 -38.36
N ARG A 437 -14.82 52.27 -37.38
CA ARG A 437 -13.41 52.69 -37.27
C ARG A 437 -12.52 51.48 -37.57
N THR A 438 -11.48 51.70 -38.35
CA THR A 438 -10.31 50.82 -38.44
C THR A 438 -9.31 51.20 -37.35
N GLY A 439 -8.59 50.21 -36.82
CA GLY A 439 -7.70 50.41 -35.70
C GLY A 439 -6.52 51.33 -36.04
N ASN A 440 -6.28 52.39 -35.25
CA ASN A 440 -5.00 53.10 -35.25
C ASN A 440 -3.89 52.15 -34.77
N THR A 441 -2.92 51.89 -35.63
CA THR A 441 -1.78 51.01 -35.35
C THR A 441 -0.70 51.75 -34.55
N GLY A 442 -0.46 51.35 -33.30
CA GLY A 442 0.78 51.65 -32.59
C GLY A 442 1.91 50.68 -33.01
N PRO A 443 3.20 51.05 -32.88
CA PRO A 443 4.31 50.13 -33.08
C PRO A 443 4.17 48.90 -32.16
N PHE A 444 4.50 47.71 -32.65
CA PHE A 444 4.51 46.45 -31.87
C PHE A 444 3.17 46.03 -31.23
N GLY A 445 2.03 46.40 -31.84
CA GLY A 445 0.76 45.73 -31.54
C GLY A 445 -0.06 46.29 -30.36
N ALA A 446 0.28 47.46 -29.83
CA ALA A 446 -0.57 48.16 -28.87
C ALA A 446 -1.89 48.64 -29.55
N GLN A 447 -3.03 48.19 -29.01
CA GLN A 447 -4.38 48.49 -29.52
C GLN A 447 -4.82 49.90 -29.08
N THR A 448 -5.35 50.72 -30.01
CA THR A 448 -5.94 52.03 -29.68
C THR A 448 -7.36 52.28 -30.23
N SER A 449 -8.03 51.33 -30.91
CA SER A 449 -9.43 51.54 -31.38
C SER A 449 -10.22 50.28 -31.78
N ASN A 450 -11.55 50.45 -31.93
CA ASN A 450 -12.59 49.43 -32.09
C ASN A 450 -12.80 48.96 -33.55
N PHE A 451 -12.40 47.73 -33.88
CA PHE A 451 -12.81 47.05 -35.12
C PHE A 451 -14.31 46.76 -35.17
N LEU A 452 -14.89 46.61 -36.38
CA LEU A 452 -16.30 46.19 -36.57
C LEU A 452 -16.52 44.77 -36.05
N VAL A 453 -15.65 43.85 -36.43
CA VAL A 453 -15.52 42.53 -35.81
C VAL A 453 -14.25 42.56 -34.99
N ASN A 454 -14.37 42.46 -33.68
CA ASN A 454 -13.23 42.52 -32.77
C ASN A 454 -13.13 41.25 -31.93
N LEU A 455 -12.67 40.17 -32.55
CA LEU A 455 -12.58 38.83 -31.95
C LEU A 455 -11.13 38.32 -31.97
N PRO A 456 -10.16 39.03 -31.35
CA PRO A 456 -8.76 38.60 -31.36
C PRO A 456 -8.56 37.27 -30.63
N ALA A 457 -7.58 36.48 -31.06
CA ALA A 457 -7.18 35.27 -30.36
C ALA A 457 -6.68 35.62 -28.96
N THR A 458 -7.21 34.93 -27.95
CA THR A 458 -6.78 35.05 -26.55
C THR A 458 -6.26 33.70 -26.08
N VAL A 459 -4.95 33.64 -25.78
CA VAL A 459 -4.28 32.47 -25.22
C VAL A 459 -3.90 32.79 -23.78
N GLY A 460 -4.40 32.02 -22.83
CA GLY A 460 -4.08 32.23 -21.42
C GLY A 460 -2.58 32.08 -21.19
N GLY A 461 -1.95 33.07 -20.55
CA GLY A 461 -0.51 33.10 -20.27
C GLY A 461 0.34 33.91 -21.27
N LEU A 462 -0.23 34.41 -22.36
CA LEU A 462 0.43 35.37 -23.26
C LEU A 462 -0.09 36.80 -23.00
N THR A 463 0.82 37.77 -22.88
CA THR A 463 0.46 39.20 -22.69
C THR A 463 -0.11 39.83 -23.96
N SER A 464 0.27 39.32 -25.13
CA SER A 464 -0.33 39.65 -26.42
C SER A 464 -0.22 38.46 -27.36
N THR A 465 -1.26 38.24 -28.17
CA THR A 465 -1.24 37.21 -29.21
C THR A 465 -0.75 37.85 -30.51
N PRO A 466 0.30 37.31 -31.16
CA PRO A 466 0.76 37.84 -32.43
C PRO A 466 -0.36 37.73 -33.47
N GLY A 467 -0.39 38.70 -34.39
CA GLY A 467 -1.34 38.69 -35.49
C GLY A 467 -0.78 39.42 -36.70
N VAL A 468 -1.21 38.97 -37.88
CA VAL A 468 -0.87 39.54 -39.18
C VAL A 468 -2.05 40.36 -39.65
N GLY A 469 -1.80 41.63 -39.97
CA GLY A 469 -2.78 42.56 -40.52
C GLY A 469 -2.54 42.82 -42.01
N PHE A 470 -3.62 42.97 -42.76
CA PHE A 470 -3.65 43.39 -44.14
C PHE A 470 -4.63 44.55 -44.28
N THR A 471 -4.15 45.66 -44.82
CA THR A 471 -5.02 46.78 -45.19
C THR A 471 -5.18 46.79 -46.70
N ILE A 472 -6.41 46.62 -47.16
CA ILE A 472 -6.79 46.53 -48.57
C ILE A 472 -7.57 47.80 -48.92
N GLY A 473 -7.06 48.64 -49.82
CA GLY A 473 -7.76 49.85 -50.22
C GLY A 473 -7.16 50.52 -51.45
N LYS A 474 -8.02 51.16 -52.25
CA LYS A 474 -7.65 51.93 -53.45
C LYS A 474 -8.60 53.12 -53.68
N THR A 475 -7.99 54.30 -53.84
CA THR A 475 -8.40 55.56 -54.50
C THR A 475 -9.78 56.23 -54.28
N ASP A 476 -10.76 55.65 -53.58
CA ASP A 476 -12.08 56.32 -53.35
C ASP A 476 -12.48 56.34 -51.87
N GLY A 477 -11.49 56.59 -51.02
CA GLY A 477 -11.69 56.57 -49.58
C GLY A 477 -11.63 55.16 -49.01
N ALA A 478 -12.54 54.24 -49.30
CA ALA A 478 -12.70 53.02 -48.49
C ALA A 478 -11.41 52.17 -48.29
N LEU A 479 -11.03 51.88 -47.04
CA LEU A 479 -9.95 50.98 -46.65
C LEU A 479 -10.52 49.83 -45.81
N LEU A 480 -10.29 48.59 -46.20
CA LEU A 480 -10.62 47.41 -45.39
C LEU A 480 -9.38 46.98 -44.61
N ASP A 481 -9.47 46.94 -43.29
CA ASP A 481 -8.41 46.39 -42.42
C ASP A 481 -8.82 45.01 -41.92
N VAL A 482 -7.99 43.99 -42.15
CA VAL A 482 -8.21 42.61 -41.72
C VAL A 482 -6.98 42.11 -40.98
N ARG A 483 -7.17 41.62 -39.76
CA ARG A 483 -6.14 41.07 -38.90
C ARG A 483 -6.50 39.67 -38.44
N LEU A 484 -5.61 38.74 -38.72
CA LEU A 484 -5.67 37.37 -38.22
C LEU A 484 -4.71 37.24 -37.05
N SER A 485 -5.20 36.76 -35.91
CA SER A 485 -4.38 36.52 -34.72
C SER A 485 -4.46 35.05 -34.33
N ALA A 486 -3.32 34.47 -33.99
CA ALA A 486 -3.22 33.07 -33.63
C ALA A 486 -2.12 32.89 -32.59
N GLY A 487 -2.36 32.02 -31.63
CA GLY A 487 -1.35 31.66 -30.63
C GLY A 487 -1.57 30.25 -30.10
N GLU A 488 -0.48 29.64 -29.69
CA GLU A 488 -0.44 28.33 -29.05
C GLU A 488 0.58 28.38 -27.90
N LEU A 489 0.22 27.83 -26.75
CA LEU A 489 1.04 27.74 -25.55
C LEU A 489 1.04 26.29 -25.06
N LEU A 490 2.24 25.73 -24.86
CA LEU A 490 2.45 24.46 -24.17
C LEU A 490 3.31 24.71 -22.92
N GLY A 491 2.74 24.43 -21.75
CA GLY A 491 3.42 24.47 -20.46
C GLY A 491 3.56 23.06 -19.88
N LEU A 492 4.75 22.74 -19.37
CA LEU A 492 5.06 21.46 -18.73
C LEU A 492 5.70 21.75 -17.37
N SER A 493 5.18 21.15 -16.32
CA SER A 493 5.73 21.22 -14.97
C SER A 493 5.84 19.83 -14.38
N LYS A 494 6.97 19.51 -13.77
CA LYS A 494 7.19 18.24 -13.07
C LYS A 494 7.82 18.51 -11.71
N VAL A 495 7.17 18.03 -10.66
CA VAL A 495 7.66 18.17 -9.28
C VAL A 495 7.85 16.78 -8.67
N ILE A 496 8.99 16.56 -8.04
CA ILE A 496 9.31 15.32 -7.32
C ILE A 496 9.72 15.71 -5.90
N ALA A 497 9.01 15.17 -4.92
CA ALA A 497 9.37 15.30 -3.51
C ALA A 497 9.64 13.91 -2.93
N ALA A 498 10.78 13.73 -2.25
CA ALA A 498 11.22 12.43 -1.73
C ALA A 498 11.63 12.48 -0.25
N PRO A 499 10.68 12.66 0.69
CA PRO A 499 11.00 12.65 2.12
C PRO A 499 11.40 11.23 2.56
N LYS A 500 12.46 11.15 3.39
CA LYS A 500 12.96 9.91 3.98
C LYS A 500 13.03 10.04 5.50
N VAL A 501 12.63 9.01 6.21
CA VAL A 501 12.69 8.96 7.67
C VAL A 501 13.02 7.55 8.13
N THR A 502 13.80 7.40 9.19
CA THR A 502 14.11 6.10 9.82
C THR A 502 13.51 6.09 11.22
N THR A 503 12.84 4.99 11.58
CA THR A 503 12.25 4.81 12.90
C THR A 503 12.33 3.36 13.34
N LEU A 504 12.09 3.11 14.62
CA LEU A 504 12.02 1.76 15.18
C LEU A 504 10.64 1.15 14.90
N ASP A 505 10.57 -0.19 14.89
CA ASP A 505 9.28 -0.91 14.78
C ASP A 505 8.25 -0.38 15.80
N LYS A 506 7.02 -0.16 15.35
CA LYS A 506 5.88 0.37 16.11
C LYS A 506 6.03 1.79 16.67
N ARG A 507 7.10 2.52 16.32
CA ARG A 507 7.29 3.92 16.73
C ARG A 507 6.94 4.89 15.61
N GLU A 508 6.08 5.86 15.92
CA GLU A 508 5.69 6.92 15.00
C GLU A 508 6.89 7.83 14.69
N ALA A 509 7.05 8.18 13.42
CA ALA A 509 8.01 9.19 12.99
C ALA A 509 7.39 10.18 12.02
N LYS A 510 7.80 11.43 12.19
CA LYS A 510 7.30 12.57 11.41
C LYS A 510 8.48 13.35 10.84
N ILE A 511 8.43 13.62 9.54
CA ILE A 511 9.31 14.57 8.85
C ILE A 511 8.46 15.61 8.13
N SER A 512 8.79 16.89 8.30
CA SER A 512 8.08 17.99 7.64
C SER A 512 9.03 19.08 7.17
N GLN A 513 8.78 19.64 5.99
CA GLN A 513 9.51 20.77 5.40
C GLN A 513 8.51 21.72 4.76
N GLY A 514 8.58 23.02 5.08
CA GLY A 514 7.68 24.00 4.49
C GLY A 514 7.86 25.39 5.08
N GLU A 515 6.87 26.23 4.81
CA GLU A 515 6.78 27.60 5.32
C GLU A 515 5.41 27.84 5.97
N SER A 516 5.37 28.74 6.94
CA SER A 516 4.14 29.13 7.64
C SER A 516 3.63 30.46 7.07
N ILE A 517 2.41 30.46 6.52
CA ILE A 517 1.82 31.62 5.86
C ILE A 517 0.88 32.33 6.84
N PRO A 518 1.01 33.64 7.05
CA PRO A 518 0.11 34.40 7.92
C PRO A 518 -1.22 34.70 7.20
N PHE A 519 -2.33 34.37 7.85
CA PHE A 519 -3.70 34.69 7.47
C PHE A 519 -4.29 35.72 8.43
N GLN A 520 -4.92 36.76 7.89
CA GLN A 520 -5.60 37.78 8.70
C GLN A 520 -7.08 37.43 8.81
N THR A 521 -7.54 37.18 10.02
CA THR A 521 -8.95 36.96 10.32
C THR A 521 -9.49 38.12 11.15
N THR A 522 -10.52 38.80 10.65
CA THR A 522 -11.24 39.85 11.38
C THR A 522 -12.25 39.21 12.34
N SER A 523 -11.99 39.30 13.64
CA SER A 523 -12.91 38.91 14.71
C SER A 523 -13.57 40.15 15.33
N LEU A 524 -14.61 39.98 16.14
CA LEU A 524 -15.27 41.09 16.86
C LEU A 524 -14.32 41.83 17.84
N GLN A 525 -13.20 41.20 18.20
CA GLN A 525 -12.14 41.73 19.07
C GLN A 525 -10.98 42.38 18.29
N GLY A 526 -11.05 42.45 16.96
CA GLY A 526 -9.99 43.00 16.09
C GLY A 526 -9.40 41.98 15.12
N THR A 527 -8.40 42.41 14.35
CA THR A 527 -7.68 41.57 13.38
C THR A 527 -6.67 40.68 14.11
N GLN A 528 -6.89 39.35 14.06
CA GLN A 528 -5.93 38.36 14.53
C GLN A 528 -5.19 37.72 13.35
N THR A 529 -3.89 37.46 13.50
CA THR A 529 -3.08 36.77 12.50
C THR A 529 -2.90 35.32 12.91
N THR A 530 -3.30 34.38 12.05
CA THR A 530 -3.14 32.93 12.26
C THR A 530 -2.14 32.39 11.24
N PHE A 531 -1.24 31.51 11.65
CA PHE A 531 -0.26 30.91 10.74
C PHE A 531 -0.78 29.55 10.25
N VAL A 532 -0.74 29.34 8.94
CA VAL A 532 -1.11 28.06 8.30
C VAL A 532 0.09 27.52 7.55
N ASP A 533 0.47 26.27 7.83
CA ASP A 533 1.67 25.66 7.25
C ASP A 533 1.42 25.11 5.83
N ALA A 534 2.19 25.61 4.88
CA ALA A 534 2.35 25.04 3.55
C ALA A 534 3.58 24.12 3.55
N ASN A 535 3.41 22.90 4.06
CA ASN A 535 4.48 21.92 4.19
C ASN A 535 4.26 20.62 3.40
N LEU A 536 5.38 20.01 3.04
CA LEU A 536 5.50 18.59 2.74
C LEU A 536 5.67 17.87 4.08
N GLU A 537 4.78 16.92 4.39
CA GLU A 537 4.83 16.15 5.63
C GLU A 537 4.67 14.66 5.31
N LEU A 538 5.51 13.83 5.92
CA LEU A 538 5.35 12.39 5.99
C LEU A 538 5.29 11.99 7.46
N ASN A 539 4.14 11.45 7.84
CA ASN A 539 3.94 10.80 9.13
C ASN A 539 3.71 9.30 8.88
N VAL A 540 4.50 8.47 9.52
CA VAL A 540 4.44 7.02 9.36
C VAL A 540 4.63 6.29 10.68
N THR A 541 3.86 5.23 10.88
CA THR A 541 4.09 4.23 11.93
C THR A 541 4.26 2.86 11.27
N PRO A 542 5.49 2.32 11.21
CA PRO A 542 5.73 0.99 10.67
C PRO A 542 5.48 -0.09 11.70
N GLN A 543 5.07 -1.26 11.23
CA GLN A 543 4.91 -2.49 12.00
C GLN A 543 5.37 -3.66 11.13
N ILE A 544 6.43 -4.35 11.54
CA ILE A 544 6.88 -5.57 10.87
C ILE A 544 5.95 -6.71 11.27
N THR A 545 5.41 -7.41 10.27
CA THR A 545 4.42 -8.49 10.48
C THR A 545 5.07 -9.79 10.94
N SER A 546 6.27 -10.11 10.47
CA SER A 546 7.05 -11.26 10.91
C SER A 546 8.19 -10.85 11.83
N ARG A 547 8.33 -11.59 12.93
CA ARG A 547 9.41 -11.40 13.92
C ARG A 547 10.61 -12.31 13.65
N ASP A 548 10.51 -13.29 12.74
CA ASP A 548 11.63 -14.16 12.45
C ASP A 548 12.75 -13.35 11.74
N PRO A 549 13.96 -13.26 12.32
CA PRO A 549 15.08 -12.60 11.67
C PRO A 549 15.41 -13.18 10.30
N LYS A 550 15.19 -14.49 10.07
CA LYS A 550 15.64 -15.26 8.90
C LYS A 550 14.63 -15.32 7.76
N GLU A 551 13.40 -14.83 7.95
CA GLU A 551 12.38 -14.85 6.91
C GLU A 551 12.73 -13.88 5.77
N VAL A 552 12.76 -14.40 4.54
CA VAL A 552 13.00 -13.62 3.32
C VAL A 552 11.68 -13.00 2.85
N GLY A 553 11.70 -11.70 2.53
CA GLY A 553 10.50 -10.99 2.04
C GLY A 553 9.57 -10.50 3.14
N LYS A 554 10.13 -10.02 4.26
CA LYS A 554 9.37 -9.47 5.39
C LYS A 554 8.37 -8.43 4.92
N GLN A 555 7.14 -8.55 5.42
CA GLN A 555 6.09 -7.59 5.14
C GLN A 555 6.01 -6.55 6.25
N ILE A 556 5.89 -5.29 5.86
CA ILE A 556 5.85 -4.13 6.74
C ILE A 556 4.47 -3.50 6.55
N MET A 557 3.64 -3.63 7.58
CA MET A 557 2.39 -2.88 7.71
C MET A 557 2.74 -1.45 8.10
N MET A 558 2.19 -0.46 7.42
CA MET A 558 2.43 0.94 7.75
C MET A 558 1.12 1.71 7.77
N LYS A 559 0.93 2.51 8.81
CA LYS A 559 -0.04 3.60 8.81
C LYS A 559 0.66 4.85 8.33
N VAL A 560 0.23 5.40 7.20
CA VAL A 560 0.95 6.44 6.47
C VAL A 560 0.02 7.62 6.21
N ARG A 561 0.48 8.81 6.58
CA ARG A 561 -0.11 10.08 6.19
C ARG A 561 0.95 10.91 5.47
N ALA A 562 0.83 10.98 4.15
CA ALA A 562 1.67 11.83 3.31
C ALA A 562 0.85 13.05 2.88
N THR A 563 1.35 14.25 3.16
CA THR A 563 0.71 15.51 2.73
C THR A 563 1.69 16.39 1.99
N ARG A 564 1.19 17.09 0.98
CA ARG A 564 1.90 18.15 0.28
C ARG A 564 0.96 19.33 0.13
N ASN A 565 1.17 20.33 0.96
CA ASN A 565 0.46 21.59 0.92
C ASN A 565 1.31 22.61 0.16
N ALA A 566 0.69 23.40 -0.71
CA ALA A 566 1.35 24.47 -1.45
C ALA A 566 0.47 25.73 -1.45
N VAL A 567 1.09 26.89 -1.63
CA VAL A 567 0.36 28.15 -1.83
C VAL A 567 -0.34 28.09 -3.18
N GLY A 568 -1.66 28.25 -3.18
CA GLY A 568 -2.50 28.28 -4.38
C GLY A 568 -2.55 29.68 -5.00
N ALA A 569 -2.86 29.74 -6.30
CA ALA A 569 -2.83 30.98 -7.08
C ALA A 569 -3.95 31.99 -6.78
N ARG A 570 -5.01 31.59 -6.06
CA ARG A 570 -6.10 32.50 -5.67
C ARG A 570 -5.71 33.21 -4.38
N SER A 571 -5.87 34.52 -4.31
CA SER A 571 -5.66 35.29 -3.08
C SER A 571 -6.88 36.16 -2.80
N ASN A 572 -7.24 36.27 -1.52
CA ASN A 572 -8.22 37.23 -1.03
C ASN A 572 -7.56 38.14 0.03
N PRO A 573 -8.25 39.17 0.57
CA PRO A 573 -7.68 40.03 1.61
C PRO A 573 -7.32 39.31 2.91
N ALA A 574 -7.83 38.10 3.14
CA ALA A 574 -7.53 37.27 4.31
C ALA A 574 -6.29 36.36 4.12
N GLY A 575 -5.82 36.17 2.87
CA GLY A 575 -4.63 35.39 2.53
C GLY A 575 -4.74 34.63 1.20
N PRO A 576 -3.66 33.95 0.77
CA PRO A 576 -3.69 33.07 -0.39
C PRO A 576 -4.45 31.76 -0.11
N SER A 577 -5.04 31.15 -1.13
CA SER A 577 -5.58 29.79 -1.02
C SER A 577 -4.47 28.77 -0.77
N ILE A 578 -4.77 27.63 -0.14
CA ILE A 578 -3.82 26.53 0.05
C ILE A 578 -4.28 25.32 -0.75
N ASP A 579 -3.43 24.87 -1.67
CA ASP A 579 -3.63 23.65 -2.43
C ASP A 579 -3.15 22.46 -1.61
N ARG A 580 -4.12 21.67 -1.10
CA ARG A 580 -3.86 20.53 -0.20
C ARG A 580 -3.94 19.21 -0.96
N ARG A 581 -2.85 18.43 -0.93
CA ARG A 581 -2.80 17.08 -1.48
C ARG A 581 -2.42 16.12 -0.36
N GLU A 582 -3.26 15.15 -0.04
CA GLU A 582 -2.98 14.20 1.03
C GLU A 582 -3.41 12.77 0.68
N ALA A 583 -2.70 11.81 1.26
CA ALA A 583 -3.10 10.41 1.29
C ALA A 583 -2.93 9.89 2.73
N ASN A 584 -4.01 9.35 3.29
CA ASN A 584 -4.03 8.69 4.58
C ASN A 584 -4.50 7.25 4.37
N THR A 585 -3.59 6.29 4.59
CA THR A 585 -3.86 4.89 4.28
C THR A 585 -3.08 3.97 5.21
N GLN A 586 -3.53 2.72 5.28
CA GLN A 586 -2.81 1.64 5.92
C GLN A 586 -2.51 0.58 4.88
N VAL A 587 -1.23 0.26 4.71
CA VAL A 587 -0.74 -0.58 3.62
C VAL A 587 0.26 -1.60 4.13
N ILE A 588 0.32 -2.76 3.47
CA ILE A 588 1.36 -3.78 3.70
C ILE A 588 2.26 -3.79 2.47
N ILE A 589 3.56 -3.58 2.67
CA ILE A 589 4.55 -3.56 1.59
C ILE A 589 5.69 -4.49 2.00
N ARG A 590 6.28 -5.23 1.04
CA ARG A 590 7.46 -6.03 1.31
C ARG A 590 8.69 -5.15 1.51
N ASP A 591 9.64 -5.66 2.28
CA ASP A 591 10.95 -5.04 2.48
C ASP A 591 11.63 -4.74 1.13
N GLY A 592 12.00 -3.48 0.90
CA GLY A 592 12.66 -3.00 -0.30
C GLY A 592 11.77 -2.80 -1.53
N GLU A 593 10.50 -3.22 -1.51
CA GLU A 593 9.57 -3.04 -2.62
C GLU A 593 8.92 -1.66 -2.61
N THR A 594 8.71 -1.08 -3.79
CA THR A 594 7.95 0.17 -3.94
C THR A 594 6.50 -0.12 -4.26
N MET A 595 5.57 0.44 -3.48
CA MET A 595 4.14 0.40 -3.76
C MET A 595 3.58 1.78 -4.06
N VAL A 596 2.66 1.86 -5.03
CA VAL A 596 1.84 3.06 -5.25
C VAL A 596 0.72 3.07 -4.23
N ILE A 597 0.72 4.05 -3.33
CA ILE A 597 -0.30 4.16 -2.27
C ILE A 597 -1.52 4.98 -2.71
N GLY A 598 -1.38 5.77 -3.78
CA GLY A 598 -2.47 6.55 -4.33
C GLY A 598 -2.04 7.47 -5.47
N GLY A 599 -3.03 8.00 -6.17
CA GLY A 599 -2.83 8.98 -7.22
C GLY A 599 -4.14 9.59 -7.71
N VAL A 600 -4.02 10.73 -8.39
CA VAL A 600 -5.14 11.47 -8.98
C VAL A 600 -4.74 11.92 -10.38
N PHE A 601 -5.61 11.69 -11.36
CA PHE A 601 -5.48 12.18 -12.73
C PHE A 601 -6.67 13.07 -13.06
N ILE A 602 -6.41 14.31 -13.44
CA ILE A 602 -7.43 15.30 -13.81
C ILE A 602 -7.14 15.76 -15.24
N ASP A 603 -8.12 15.61 -16.14
CA ASP A 603 -8.08 16.19 -17.48
C ASP A 603 -9.24 17.17 -17.63
N THR A 604 -8.90 18.45 -17.80
CA THR A 604 -9.88 19.53 -17.99
C THR A 604 -9.74 20.07 -19.40
N GLN A 605 -10.82 19.95 -20.18
CA GLN A 605 -10.89 20.47 -21.54
C GLN A 605 -11.95 21.58 -21.61
N ASN A 606 -11.54 22.72 -22.14
CA ASN A 606 -12.40 23.87 -22.37
C ASN A 606 -12.32 24.28 -23.84
N ASN A 607 -13.44 24.17 -24.55
CA ASN A 607 -13.58 24.59 -25.93
C ASN A 607 -14.60 25.72 -26.00
N SER A 608 -14.13 26.92 -26.29
CA SER A 608 -14.94 28.13 -26.35
C SER A 608 -14.96 28.66 -27.78
N VAL A 609 -16.17 28.90 -28.29
CA VAL A 609 -16.38 29.56 -29.58
C VAL A 609 -17.22 30.80 -29.33
N VAL A 610 -16.61 31.96 -29.55
CA VAL A 610 -17.28 33.26 -29.46
C VAL A 610 -17.44 33.79 -30.87
N GLY A 611 -18.61 34.30 -31.24
CA GLY A 611 -18.80 34.80 -32.59
C GLY A 611 -20.10 35.52 -32.79
N ILE A 612 -20.24 36.13 -33.98
CA ILE A 612 -21.44 36.86 -34.36
C ILE A 612 -22.55 35.85 -34.68
N PRO A 613 -23.78 36.03 -34.15
CA PRO A 613 -24.91 35.18 -34.48
C PRO A 613 -25.13 35.07 -36.00
N TYR A 614 -25.54 33.90 -36.47
CA TYR A 614 -25.71 33.54 -37.89
C TYR A 614 -24.42 33.51 -38.72
N LEU A 615 -23.65 34.59 -38.76
CA LEU A 615 -22.45 34.73 -39.61
C LEU A 615 -21.32 33.76 -39.23
N SER A 616 -21.15 33.46 -37.94
CA SER A 616 -20.16 32.49 -37.45
C SER A 616 -20.39 31.05 -37.92
N ARG A 617 -21.61 30.72 -38.39
CA ARG A 617 -22.02 29.36 -38.78
C ARG A 617 -21.89 29.10 -40.28
N VAL A 618 -21.61 30.12 -41.09
CA VAL A 618 -21.42 29.95 -42.54
C VAL A 618 -20.20 29.08 -42.83
N PRO A 619 -20.29 28.05 -43.67
CA PRO A 619 -19.13 27.25 -44.07
C PRO A 619 -18.04 28.14 -44.67
N VAL A 620 -16.77 27.87 -44.34
CA VAL A 620 -15.58 28.64 -44.77
C VAL A 620 -15.55 30.08 -44.24
N LEU A 621 -16.54 30.91 -44.59
CA LEU A 621 -16.59 32.34 -44.24
C LEU A 621 -16.85 32.59 -42.75
N GLY A 622 -17.47 31.66 -42.03
CA GLY A 622 -17.75 31.82 -40.61
C GLY A 622 -16.51 31.96 -39.72
N TRP A 623 -15.32 31.60 -40.22
CA TRP A 623 -14.04 31.86 -39.54
C TRP A 623 -13.68 33.36 -39.48
N LEU A 624 -14.25 34.20 -40.33
CA LEU A 624 -14.10 35.66 -40.28
C LEU A 624 -15.03 36.32 -39.24
N PHE A 625 -15.88 35.53 -38.59
CA PHE A 625 -16.91 36.02 -37.66
C PHE A 625 -16.91 35.29 -36.31
N LYS A 626 -15.87 34.51 -36.02
CA LYS A 626 -15.72 33.78 -34.77
C LYS A 626 -14.27 33.73 -34.29
N GLN A 627 -14.11 33.64 -32.99
CA GLN A 627 -12.91 33.23 -32.29
C GLN A 627 -13.12 31.82 -31.74
N LYS A 628 -12.11 30.97 -31.89
CA LYS A 628 -12.09 29.64 -31.30
C LYS A 628 -10.90 29.54 -30.35
N THR A 629 -11.17 29.18 -29.10
CA THR A 629 -10.16 28.90 -28.08
C THR A 629 -10.34 27.49 -27.58
N GLU A 630 -9.25 26.73 -27.58
CA GLU A 630 -9.15 25.37 -27.07
C GLU A 630 -8.10 25.37 -25.95
N ALA A 631 -8.48 24.94 -24.75
CA ALA A 631 -7.58 24.84 -23.62
C ALA A 631 -7.72 23.45 -22.99
N VAL A 632 -6.59 22.79 -22.76
CA VAL A 632 -6.48 21.46 -22.15
C VAL A 632 -5.51 21.57 -20.99
N ALA A 633 -5.92 21.15 -19.81
CA ALA A 633 -5.09 21.08 -18.62
C ALA A 633 -5.12 19.67 -18.05
N LYS A 634 -3.96 19.01 -17.99
CA LYS A 634 -3.78 17.68 -17.42
C LYS A 634 -2.93 17.78 -16.17
N GLN A 635 -3.39 17.15 -15.09
CA GLN A 635 -2.67 17.09 -13.81
C GLN A 635 -2.61 15.63 -13.36
N GLU A 636 -1.41 15.17 -13.06
CA GLU A 636 -1.14 13.82 -12.57
C GLU A 636 -0.43 13.92 -11.22
N LEU A 637 -0.93 13.20 -10.22
CA LEU A 637 -0.31 13.02 -8.92
C LEU A 637 -0.17 11.53 -8.64
N LEU A 638 1.04 11.09 -8.28
CA LEU A 638 1.31 9.73 -7.83
C LEU A 638 2.13 9.78 -6.54
N ILE A 639 1.76 8.94 -5.58
CA ILE A 639 2.49 8.79 -4.32
C ILE A 639 2.98 7.35 -4.22
N PHE A 640 4.29 7.21 -4.15
CA PHE A 640 5.00 5.95 -3.97
C PHE A 640 5.53 5.86 -2.55
N LEU A 641 5.62 4.64 -2.02
CA LEU A 641 6.19 4.35 -0.72
C LEU A 641 7.10 3.13 -0.83
N THR A 642 8.29 3.23 -0.25
CA THR A 642 9.30 2.15 -0.23
C THR A 642 9.84 2.04 1.18
N PRO A 643 9.44 1.02 1.95
CA PRO A 643 10.08 0.73 3.23
C PRO A 643 11.30 -0.17 3.02
N SER A 644 12.30 -0.02 3.88
CA SER A 644 13.48 -0.86 3.93
C SER A 644 13.86 -1.11 5.38
N ILE A 645 14.07 -2.37 5.77
CA ILE A 645 14.58 -2.72 7.08
C ILE A 645 16.08 -2.44 7.07
N VAL A 646 16.55 -1.62 7.99
CA VAL A 646 17.97 -1.34 8.17
C VAL A 646 18.57 -2.53 8.90
N LYS A 647 19.50 -3.23 8.24
CA LYS A 647 20.27 -4.31 8.85
C LYS A 647 21.36 -3.69 9.74
N SER A 648 21.42 -4.09 11.00
CA SER A 648 22.51 -3.74 11.93
C SER A 648 23.76 -4.57 11.68
#